data_AF-A0A7J6SQD7-F1
#
_entry.id   AF-A0A7J6SQD7-F1
#
_cell.length_a   1.000
_cell.length_b   1.000
_cell.length_c   1.000
_cell.angle_alpha   90.00
_cell.angle_beta   90.00
_cell.angle_gamma   90.00
#
_symmetry.space_group_name_H-M   'P 1'
#
loop_
_entity.id
_entity.type
_entity.pdbx_description
1 polymer ?
#
loop_
_entity_poly.entity_id
_entity_poly.type
_entity_poly.pdbx_seq_one_letter_code
_entity_poly.pdbx_strand_id
1 'polypeptide(L)'
;VMKIPFFARFGRWKLYTIWRTSVIRQKIRKSRNLLSKALFILNPTMRDALLAVRSECVTVSTWGLLDLTTPTTKPGTRPPVVPSEQRRRGRPGKKRFKWPIAEASALPIRGAGGSCCRVEEFAEAQTVCRQTLSKNLMAVRESLKMTVLKACARSLSDFLKANGFHQPKELQSVFSLVEDADGDEEGEEGAAEPDHHFTYTEQATTRTKCRELVRFIRTCEYILSDSVSAMCFRSTEGLLALLDQYMKQVEEEERRRLEGGPSTNLSRAETMKSILAQPYRPGMLGVLDAPPLEKPIFIVDCTFVVGQHRRGGEHSSRLEFSPTGQDFRTFIEESLMESLRAVSSSPSFLALPEFRPFVAPLSEVGSSDAPTISSTRTAGAVLNNQQLGEVLLAVGERVANLFDKVMDFTATYQRYVRMYDENEVMSIEEDYGPDAELEVYRDGLVKYRDEQQMIAAIEPRKEIGLFRLDAEAFQKTLKPNPVKCLEKLQRYIPEMAMDRIHRLLGELKEANEKLGTLPSNVEEFVHFTTYLGKLAGTDGKDAAASSGSPDGAREEGDDTRVGDGEGEAVISLQAMESRQEDVGDIMDLVKEFNIKTSTKQRTSFMELSQALGSLRNQIEFSQGNTEANINRFIKELGQEIPVMLDCVTKGFDKLRDHKLSDESLASSKEGRQEVLETLEHIDQHVAATIVDAQRINDYQEALKIEVTPFEKVDELKVLCGSVARLWKSLEEWEQTSEQWLQWRFGLVDVDKISKEVAVYQKVAMQSTKQLETNAVAAKFTAKVTAFKNTLPVVMALRNSALKERHWEEINEIIGVELDLESDELTLGVLLSMGVDKSMEEIQEISGRAAAEQSLEEMLDKVKRVWEDLELVLNPYKDSKEVFILGSVDDVITALEDSLVNISTISGSRFVGPIRDEVEEWQKNLMLFQETLDEWLAVQRNWVYLESIFSAGDIKKQLPIESAKFMEIDQHWRNIMKDTNDYSVALVAGTKEGRLEQFKEFNETLDQIQKSLEEYLHSKRKAFPRFFFLSNDELLEILAQARRVQAVQPHLRKCFDNLVKLRFSGGEDDKSGGGGSSGGSDIVGMISSEGEEIPFFKALKARGNVEKWLLEVEEHMIKSMHAVMKKGFIDYPEQPRKEW
;
A
#
# COMPACT_ATOMS: atom_id res chain seq x y z
N VAL A 1 42.10 73.10 52.54
CA VAL A 1 41.53 72.13 51.57
C VAL A 1 42.33 70.81 51.49
N MET A 2 43.67 70.81 51.66
CA MET A 2 44.51 69.59 51.59
C MET A 2 44.54 68.69 52.86
N LYS A 3 43.70 68.91 53.87
CA LYS A 3 43.62 68.08 55.11
C LYS A 3 42.30 67.31 55.26
N ILE A 4 41.57 67.11 54.16
CA ILE A 4 40.36 66.27 54.16
C ILE A 4 40.75 64.87 53.65
N PRO A 5 40.49 63.78 54.39
CA PRO A 5 40.87 62.40 54.02
C PRO A 5 40.40 61.96 52.64
N PHE A 6 39.32 62.57 52.15
CA PHE A 6 38.75 62.36 50.82
C PHE A 6 39.74 62.69 49.69
N PHE A 7 40.45 63.81 49.74
CA PHE A 7 41.37 64.22 48.65
C PHE A 7 42.67 63.40 48.62
N ALA A 8 43.14 62.91 49.78
CA ALA A 8 44.26 61.96 49.85
C ALA A 8 43.90 60.58 49.26
N ARG A 9 42.63 60.15 49.43
CA ARG A 9 42.09 58.93 48.78
C ARG A 9 41.75 59.15 47.31
N PHE A 10 41.34 60.36 46.90
CA PHE A 10 41.01 60.70 45.51
C PHE A 10 42.18 60.48 44.54
N GLY A 11 43.42 60.79 44.94
CA GLY A 11 44.61 60.49 44.15
C GLY A 11 44.79 58.99 43.87
N ARG A 12 44.53 58.14 44.89
CA ARG A 12 44.54 56.67 44.74
C ARG A 12 43.35 56.17 43.91
N TRP A 13 42.17 56.79 44.04
CA TRP A 13 40.98 56.45 43.27
C TRP A 13 41.11 56.86 41.80
N LYS A 14 41.79 57.97 41.49
CA LYS A 14 42.09 58.38 40.11
C LYS A 14 43.09 57.41 39.46
N LEU A 15 44.15 57.03 40.17
CA LEU A 15 45.08 55.98 39.74
C LEU A 15 44.40 54.62 39.57
N TYR A 16 43.53 54.22 40.50
CA TYR A 16 42.74 52.99 40.39
C TYR A 16 41.74 53.04 39.24
N THR A 17 41.07 54.17 39.00
CA THR A 17 40.13 54.33 37.89
C THR A 17 40.86 54.29 36.55
N ILE A 18 42.02 54.94 36.44
CA ILE A 18 42.86 54.89 35.23
C ILE A 18 43.41 53.48 35.02
N TRP A 19 43.91 52.82 36.06
CA TRP A 19 44.37 51.43 36.01
C TRP A 19 43.24 50.49 35.61
N ARG A 20 42.06 50.57 36.26
CA ARG A 20 40.86 49.79 35.93
C ARG A 20 40.43 50.03 34.49
N THR A 21 40.43 51.28 34.02
CA THR A 21 40.09 51.61 32.63
C THR A 21 41.11 51.04 31.64
N SER A 22 42.41 51.08 31.98
CA SER A 22 43.48 50.53 31.15
C SER A 22 43.44 49.00 31.11
N VAL A 23 43.24 48.34 32.26
CA VAL A 23 43.09 46.89 32.38
C VAL A 23 41.82 46.42 31.67
N ILE A 24 40.70 47.13 31.79
CA ILE A 24 39.48 46.83 31.03
C ILE A 24 39.73 47.00 29.53
N ARG A 25 40.38 48.08 29.08
CA ARG A 25 40.76 48.23 27.66
C ARG A 25 41.70 47.13 27.18
N GLN A 26 42.64 46.71 28.01
CA GLN A 26 43.61 45.66 27.67
C GLN A 26 42.93 44.29 27.64
N LYS A 27 42.04 43.98 28.58
CA LYS A 27 41.20 42.77 28.56
C LYS A 27 40.28 42.77 27.35
N ILE A 28 39.59 43.89 27.06
CA ILE A 28 38.76 44.04 25.86
C ILE A 28 39.61 43.90 24.59
N ARG A 29 40.82 44.46 24.54
CA ARG A 29 41.75 44.25 23.41
C ARG A 29 42.19 42.80 23.28
N LYS A 30 42.53 42.12 24.37
CA LYS A 30 42.90 40.69 24.36
C LYS A 30 41.73 39.83 23.91
N SER A 31 40.54 40.04 24.46
CA SER A 31 39.31 39.35 24.03
C SER A 31 38.97 39.66 22.59
N ARG A 32 39.11 40.92 22.14
CA ARG A 32 38.91 41.31 20.73
C ARG A 32 39.91 40.61 19.80
N ASN A 33 41.18 40.53 20.19
CA ASN A 33 42.22 39.86 19.41
C ASN A 33 41.97 38.34 19.34
N LEU A 34 41.60 37.71 20.46
CA LEU A 34 41.22 36.30 20.50
C LEU A 34 39.97 36.03 19.66
N LEU A 35 38.93 36.85 19.78
CA LEU A 35 37.71 36.75 18.97
C LEU A 35 38.01 36.97 17.49
N SER A 36 38.90 37.90 17.11
CA SER A 36 39.31 38.10 15.71
C SER A 36 40.17 36.97 15.14
N LYS A 37 40.92 36.25 15.99
CA LYS A 37 41.69 35.05 15.60
C LYS A 37 40.81 33.79 15.52
N ALA A 38 39.74 33.71 16.32
CA ALA A 38 38.87 32.54 16.42
C ALA A 38 37.60 32.62 15.54
N LEU A 39 37.11 33.82 15.21
CA LEU A 39 35.91 34.04 14.41
C LEU A 39 36.26 34.76 13.10
N PHE A 40 36.16 34.04 11.98
CA PHE A 40 36.46 34.57 10.64
C PHE A 40 35.65 35.82 10.26
N ILE A 41 34.41 35.94 10.79
CA ILE A 41 33.56 37.11 10.56
C ILE A 41 34.13 38.41 11.14
N LEU A 42 35.03 38.33 12.12
CA LEU A 42 35.66 39.50 12.72
C LEU A 42 36.95 39.93 11.98
N ASN A 43 37.52 39.08 11.13
CA ASN A 43 38.69 39.38 10.30
C ASN A 43 38.27 40.22 9.08
N PRO A 44 38.85 41.42 8.86
CA PRO A 44 38.47 42.31 7.75
C PRO A 44 38.57 41.68 6.35
N THR A 45 39.60 40.86 6.11
CA THR A 45 39.84 40.23 4.79
C THR A 45 38.94 39.02 4.53
N MET A 46 38.62 38.24 5.57
CA MET A 46 37.80 37.03 5.45
C MET A 46 36.31 37.30 5.63
N ARG A 47 35.93 38.38 6.33
CA ARG A 47 34.54 38.78 6.55
C ARG A 47 33.82 39.01 5.22
N ASP A 48 34.40 39.79 4.34
CA ASP A 48 33.75 40.17 3.07
C ASP A 48 33.57 38.93 2.18
N ALA A 49 34.55 38.03 2.17
CA ALA A 49 34.47 36.75 1.49
C ALA A 49 33.42 35.82 2.11
N LEU A 50 33.34 35.72 3.44
CA LEU A 50 32.35 34.87 4.12
C LEU A 50 30.91 35.40 3.94
N LEU A 51 30.72 36.71 3.93
CA LEU A 51 29.44 37.34 3.62
C LEU A 51 29.05 37.15 2.16
N ALA A 52 29.99 37.27 1.22
CA ALA A 52 29.77 36.99 -0.20
C ALA A 52 29.38 35.51 -0.42
N VAL A 53 30.15 34.58 0.16
CA VAL A 53 29.86 33.13 0.14
C VAL A 53 28.47 32.86 0.70
N ARG A 54 28.14 33.42 1.87
CA ARG A 54 26.80 33.26 2.46
C ARG A 54 25.71 33.84 1.58
N SER A 55 25.93 34.99 0.93
CA SER A 55 24.92 35.61 0.06
C SER A 55 24.61 34.77 -1.17
N GLU A 56 25.63 34.21 -1.83
CA GLU A 56 25.45 33.31 -2.97
C GLU A 56 24.83 31.98 -2.52
N CYS A 57 25.27 31.40 -1.40
CA CYS A 57 24.71 30.16 -0.87
C CYS A 57 23.23 30.29 -0.44
N VAL A 58 22.82 31.46 0.08
CA VAL A 58 21.39 31.74 0.34
C VAL A 58 20.58 31.72 -0.96
N THR A 59 21.10 32.25 -2.07
CA THR A 59 20.40 32.16 -3.36
C THR A 59 20.28 30.70 -3.84
N VAL A 60 21.32 29.87 -3.64
CA VAL A 60 21.27 28.43 -3.97
C VAL A 60 20.19 27.72 -3.14
N SER A 61 20.03 28.05 -1.86
CA SER A 61 19.00 27.46 -0.99
C SER A 61 17.56 27.74 -1.42
N THR A 62 17.35 28.64 -2.39
CA THR A 62 16.04 29.01 -2.93
C THR A 62 15.74 28.39 -4.29
N TRP A 63 16.65 27.60 -4.86
CA TRP A 63 16.41 26.91 -6.13
C TRP A 63 15.55 25.66 -5.94
N GLY A 64 14.76 25.30 -6.95
CA GLY A 64 13.98 24.06 -6.97
C GLY A 64 14.77 22.91 -7.58
N LEU A 65 14.53 21.67 -7.11
CA LEU A 65 15.09 20.43 -7.67
C LEU A 65 14.37 19.95 -8.92
N LEU A 66 13.07 20.24 -9.04
CA LEU A 66 12.21 19.81 -10.14
C LEU A 66 11.63 21.03 -10.84
N ASP A 67 11.43 20.90 -12.15
CA ASP A 67 10.66 21.87 -12.92
C ASP A 67 9.23 21.38 -13.11
N LEU A 68 8.28 22.03 -12.45
CA LEU A 68 6.85 21.70 -12.59
C LEU A 68 6.17 22.51 -13.71
N THR A 69 6.94 23.25 -14.51
CA THR A 69 6.40 23.99 -15.67
C THR A 69 6.30 23.10 -16.90
N THR A 70 5.19 23.24 -17.62
CA THR A 70 4.88 22.42 -18.80
C THR A 70 5.74 22.84 -19.99
N PRO A 71 6.28 21.90 -20.77
CA PRO A 71 7.04 22.23 -21.98
C PRO A 71 6.11 22.88 -23.01
N THR A 72 6.36 24.15 -23.33
CA THR A 72 5.62 24.82 -24.41
C THR A 72 6.06 24.24 -25.75
N THR A 73 5.24 23.36 -26.32
CA THR A 73 5.43 22.83 -27.67
C THR A 73 5.29 23.94 -28.71
N LYS A 74 6.43 24.47 -29.18
CA LYS A 74 6.58 24.97 -30.56
C LYS A 74 7.93 24.49 -31.13
N PRO A 75 7.92 23.49 -32.02
CA PRO A 75 9.13 23.10 -32.75
C PRO A 75 9.40 24.17 -33.81
N GLY A 76 10.53 24.88 -33.73
CA GLY A 76 11.01 25.67 -34.88
C GLY A 76 11.63 27.05 -34.66
N THR A 77 11.98 27.47 -33.45
CA THR A 77 12.80 28.70 -33.29
C THR A 77 14.14 28.37 -32.67
N ARG A 78 15.21 28.63 -33.45
CA ARG A 78 16.62 28.56 -33.04
C ARG A 78 16.84 29.20 -31.66
N PRO A 79 17.79 28.68 -30.86
CA PRO A 79 18.19 29.33 -29.61
C PRO A 79 18.63 30.77 -29.92
N PRO A 80 18.29 31.76 -29.06
CA PRO A 80 18.68 33.14 -29.30
C PRO A 80 20.20 33.23 -29.26
N VAL A 81 20.78 33.71 -30.36
CA VAL A 81 22.19 34.05 -30.48
C VAL A 81 22.47 35.18 -29.49
N VAL A 82 23.41 34.93 -28.58
CA VAL A 82 23.98 35.93 -27.66
C VAL A 82 24.59 37.07 -28.49
N PRO A 83 24.18 38.34 -28.31
CA PRO A 83 24.83 39.45 -29.02
C PRO A 83 26.21 39.70 -28.44
N SER A 84 27.21 39.69 -29.33
CA SER A 84 28.59 40.12 -29.08
C SER A 84 28.66 41.61 -28.73
N GLU A 85 29.53 41.94 -27.77
CA GLU A 85 29.82 43.29 -27.25
C GLU A 85 30.00 44.38 -28.32
N GLN A 86 29.43 45.57 -28.06
CA GLN A 86 29.88 46.82 -28.67
C GLN A 86 30.07 47.94 -27.63
N ARG A 87 31.35 48.32 -27.50
CA ARG A 87 31.93 49.54 -26.90
C ARG A 87 30.98 50.72 -26.65
N ARG A 88 30.96 51.24 -25.41
CA ARG A 88 30.93 52.69 -25.13
C ARG A 88 31.85 53.08 -23.96
N ARG A 89 32.65 54.12 -24.22
CA ARG A 89 33.63 54.77 -23.31
C ARG A 89 32.93 55.67 -22.28
N GLY A 90 33.40 55.66 -21.02
CA GLY A 90 33.05 56.63 -19.97
C GLY A 90 33.89 56.42 -18.69
N ARG A 91 34.39 57.52 -18.11
CA ARG A 91 35.45 57.67 -17.07
C ARG A 91 35.14 57.09 -15.66
N PRO A 92 36.16 56.95 -14.77
CA PRO A 92 36.17 55.95 -13.70
C PRO A 92 35.66 56.46 -12.34
N GLY A 93 34.99 55.58 -11.60
CA GLY A 93 34.63 55.78 -10.19
C GLY A 93 34.07 54.52 -9.56
N LYS A 94 34.85 53.92 -8.64
CA LYS A 94 34.50 52.86 -7.66
C LYS A 94 33.63 51.70 -8.20
N LYS A 95 34.29 50.66 -8.72
CA LYS A 95 33.68 49.38 -9.06
C LYS A 95 33.30 48.59 -7.79
N ARG A 96 32.03 48.69 -7.36
CA ARG A 96 31.35 47.54 -6.75
C ARG A 96 31.13 46.52 -7.86
N PHE A 97 31.60 45.30 -7.70
CA PHE A 97 31.30 44.18 -8.61
C PHE A 97 29.77 44.00 -8.68
N LYS A 98 29.13 44.61 -9.67
CA LYS A 98 27.79 44.25 -10.12
C LYS A 98 27.99 43.19 -11.18
N TRP A 99 27.60 41.96 -10.86
CA TRP A 99 27.43 40.91 -11.86
C TRP A 99 26.40 41.38 -12.91
N PRO A 100 26.60 41.08 -14.20
CA PRO A 100 25.53 41.06 -15.18
C PRO A 100 24.78 39.73 -15.00
N ILE A 101 24.08 39.57 -13.88
CA ILE A 101 22.95 38.65 -13.86
C ILE A 101 21.86 39.40 -14.62
N ALA A 102 21.85 39.26 -15.95
CA ALA A 102 20.60 39.36 -16.68
C ALA A 102 19.65 38.43 -15.93
N GLU A 103 18.64 39.00 -15.29
CA GLU A 103 17.53 38.34 -14.59
C GLU A 103 17.62 36.81 -14.67
N ALA A 104 18.50 36.20 -13.86
CA ALA A 104 18.26 34.87 -13.36
C ALA A 104 17.14 35.07 -12.35
N SER A 105 15.97 35.43 -12.88
CA SER A 105 14.70 35.27 -12.19
C SER A 105 14.81 33.90 -11.55
N ALA A 106 14.69 33.88 -10.22
CA ALA A 106 14.30 32.68 -9.50
C ALA A 106 13.32 31.97 -10.41
N LEU A 107 13.68 30.78 -10.93
CA LEU A 107 12.91 30.03 -11.91
C LEU A 107 11.45 30.19 -11.50
N PRO A 108 10.68 31.06 -12.19
CA PRO A 108 9.43 31.45 -11.63
C PRO A 108 8.56 30.22 -11.78
N ILE A 109 7.99 29.75 -10.67
CA ILE A 109 6.75 28.99 -10.68
C ILE A 109 5.67 29.93 -11.24
N ARG A 110 5.78 30.28 -12.52
CA ARG A 110 4.80 31.02 -13.29
C ARG A 110 4.23 30.03 -14.26
N GLY A 111 3.11 29.43 -13.85
CA GLY A 111 2.20 28.75 -14.75
C GLY A 111 1.73 29.72 -15.82
N ALA A 112 2.42 29.71 -16.96
CA ALA A 112 2.02 30.42 -18.17
C ALA A 112 2.21 29.48 -19.37
N GLY A 113 1.51 28.35 -19.35
CA GLY A 113 1.47 27.36 -20.43
C GLY A 113 0.47 26.24 -20.09
N GLY A 114 -0.79 26.40 -20.49
CA GLY A 114 -1.89 25.54 -20.06
C GLY A 114 -2.04 24.19 -20.77
N SER A 115 -1.00 23.36 -20.86
CA SER A 115 -1.08 22.03 -21.48
C SER A 115 -0.51 20.94 -20.57
N CYS A 116 -1.36 19.99 -20.13
CA CYS A 116 -0.92 18.77 -19.45
C CYS A 116 0.10 18.01 -20.30
N CYS A 117 1.04 17.33 -19.67
CA CYS A 117 2.13 16.61 -20.31
C CYS A 117 2.04 15.10 -20.06
N ARG A 118 2.63 14.32 -20.96
CA ARG A 118 2.86 12.88 -20.74
C ARG A 118 4.07 12.66 -19.83
N VAL A 119 4.16 11.51 -19.19
CA VAL A 119 5.30 11.14 -18.33
C VAL A 119 6.63 11.28 -19.07
N GLU A 120 6.69 10.87 -20.34
CA GLU A 120 7.88 11.00 -21.20
C GLU A 120 8.31 12.46 -21.41
N GLU A 121 7.37 13.35 -21.71
CA GLU A 121 7.63 14.77 -21.91
C GLU A 121 8.10 15.45 -20.60
N PHE A 122 7.54 15.03 -19.48
CA PHE A 122 7.97 15.49 -18.16
C PHE A 122 9.38 14.97 -17.82
N ALA A 123 9.70 13.73 -18.18
CA ALA A 123 11.03 13.15 -18.01
C ALA A 123 12.09 13.97 -18.76
N GLU A 124 11.81 14.32 -20.02
CA GLU A 124 12.67 15.20 -20.81
C GLU A 124 12.85 16.57 -20.13
N ALA A 125 11.78 17.19 -19.65
CA ALA A 125 11.87 18.46 -18.91
C ALA A 125 12.72 18.33 -17.63
N GLN A 126 12.57 17.25 -16.86
CA GLN A 126 13.40 17.01 -15.67
C GLN A 126 14.87 16.81 -16.02
N THR A 127 15.19 16.15 -17.14
CA THR A 127 16.59 16.00 -17.57
C THR A 127 17.22 17.35 -17.89
N VAL A 128 16.49 18.25 -18.55
CA VAL A 128 16.94 19.62 -18.87
C VAL A 128 17.09 20.46 -17.61
N CYS A 129 16.13 20.37 -16.68
CA CYS A 129 16.18 21.04 -15.39
C CYS A 129 17.42 20.61 -14.60
N ARG A 130 17.66 19.30 -14.47
CA ARG A 130 18.82 18.72 -13.79
C ARG A 130 20.15 19.15 -14.42
N GLN A 131 20.26 19.17 -15.74
CA GLN A 131 21.44 19.67 -16.44
C GLN A 131 21.67 21.17 -16.16
N THR A 132 20.60 21.97 -16.15
CA THR A 132 20.66 23.41 -15.87
C THR A 132 21.06 23.69 -14.43
N LEU A 133 20.47 22.99 -13.46
CA LEU A 133 20.81 23.06 -12.04
C LEU A 133 22.27 22.67 -11.80
N SER A 134 22.72 21.56 -12.39
CA SER A 134 24.13 21.14 -12.31
C SER A 134 25.07 22.21 -12.86
N LYS A 135 24.76 22.78 -14.04
CA LYS A 135 25.54 23.86 -14.65
C LYS A 135 25.57 25.13 -13.78
N ASN A 136 24.43 25.54 -13.23
CA ASN A 136 24.34 26.73 -12.38
C ASN A 136 25.09 26.52 -11.06
N LEU A 137 24.98 25.34 -10.46
CA LEU A 137 25.71 24.99 -9.24
C LEU A 137 27.22 24.97 -9.49
N MET A 138 27.68 24.49 -10.65
CA MET A 138 29.09 24.55 -11.06
C MET A 138 29.56 26.00 -11.25
N ALA A 139 28.73 26.88 -11.83
CA ALA A 139 29.06 28.29 -11.98
C ALA A 139 29.16 29.02 -10.63
N VAL A 140 28.23 28.77 -9.70
CA VAL A 140 28.30 29.30 -8.32
C VAL A 140 29.53 28.73 -7.61
N ARG A 141 29.81 27.43 -7.76
CA ARG A 141 31.00 26.79 -7.18
C ARG A 141 32.29 27.44 -7.66
N GLU A 142 32.39 27.80 -8.94
CA GLU A 142 33.54 28.51 -9.50
C GLU A 142 33.62 29.97 -8.98
N SER A 143 32.50 30.67 -8.85
CA SER A 143 32.44 32.01 -8.24
C SER A 143 32.92 31.99 -6.78
N LEU A 144 32.41 31.03 -5.99
CA LEU A 144 32.78 30.81 -4.60
C LEU A 144 34.26 30.42 -4.48
N LYS A 145 34.75 29.51 -5.34
CA LYS A 145 36.16 29.14 -5.44
C LYS A 145 37.02 30.38 -5.65
N MET A 146 36.70 31.23 -6.62
CA MET A 146 37.46 32.46 -6.89
C MET A 146 37.41 33.46 -5.74
N THR A 147 36.27 33.60 -5.07
CA THR A 147 36.10 34.49 -3.91
C THR A 147 36.93 34.01 -2.72
N VAL A 148 36.88 32.71 -2.41
CA VAL A 148 37.65 32.08 -1.33
C VAL A 148 39.14 32.10 -1.64
N LEU A 149 39.53 31.80 -2.89
CA LEU A 149 40.92 31.84 -3.35
C LEU A 149 41.52 33.23 -3.23
N LYS A 150 40.81 34.28 -3.70
CA LYS A 150 41.26 35.68 -3.58
C LYS A 150 41.40 36.12 -2.13
N ALA A 151 40.47 35.72 -1.25
CA ALA A 151 40.53 36.04 0.17
C ALA A 151 41.70 35.33 0.87
N CYS A 152 41.93 34.05 0.54
CA CYS A 152 43.06 33.29 1.08
C CYS A 152 44.39 33.84 0.58
N ALA A 153 44.49 34.18 -0.71
CA ALA A 153 45.66 34.80 -1.31
C ALA A 153 45.95 36.16 -0.67
N ARG A 154 44.98 37.09 -0.60
CA ARG A 154 45.15 38.39 0.08
C ARG A 154 45.59 38.22 1.54
N SER A 155 44.92 37.34 2.29
CA SER A 155 45.26 37.10 3.69
C SER A 155 46.66 36.51 3.88
N LEU A 156 47.12 35.68 2.94
CA LEU A 156 48.48 35.13 2.95
C LEU A 156 49.51 36.18 2.51
N SER A 157 49.25 36.95 1.45
CA SER A 157 50.13 38.03 0.98
C SER A 157 50.30 39.11 2.04
N ASP A 158 49.21 39.60 2.64
CA ASP A 158 49.26 40.61 3.70
C ASP A 158 50.06 40.10 4.90
N PHE A 159 49.92 38.81 5.22
CA PHE A 159 50.70 38.17 6.28
C PHE A 159 52.19 38.04 5.93
N LEU A 160 52.54 37.68 4.69
CA LEU A 160 53.93 37.60 4.24
C LEU A 160 54.58 39.01 4.21
N LYS A 161 53.87 40.01 3.65
CA LYS A 161 54.32 41.41 3.60
C LYS A 161 54.50 42.01 5.00
N ALA A 162 53.55 41.79 5.93
CA ALA A 162 53.63 42.30 7.30
C ALA A 162 54.78 41.70 8.13
N ASN A 163 55.26 40.50 7.78
CA ASN A 163 56.38 39.83 8.43
C ASN A 163 57.71 39.95 7.65
N GLY A 164 57.72 40.62 6.49
CA GLY A 164 58.91 40.81 5.66
C GLY A 164 59.38 39.57 4.89
N PHE A 165 58.49 38.61 4.63
CA PHE A 165 58.81 37.35 3.93
C PHE A 165 58.61 37.46 2.40
N HIS A 166 59.45 36.75 1.63
CA HIS A 166 59.36 36.70 0.17
C HIS A 166 58.11 35.93 -0.30
N GLN A 167 57.48 36.39 -1.37
CA GLN A 167 56.31 35.70 -1.96
C GLN A 167 56.74 34.42 -2.72
N PRO A 168 56.07 33.27 -2.52
CA PRO A 168 56.36 32.05 -3.27
C PRO A 168 56.12 32.20 -4.78
N LYS A 169 57.06 31.71 -5.62
CA LYS A 169 56.94 31.70 -7.10
C LYS A 169 55.64 31.02 -7.57
N GLU A 170 55.19 29.98 -6.87
CA GLU A 170 53.97 29.20 -7.17
C GLU A 170 52.67 30.00 -6.99
N LEU A 171 52.71 31.09 -6.22
CA LEU A 171 51.56 31.96 -5.96
C LEU A 171 51.63 33.28 -6.75
N GLN A 172 52.71 33.56 -7.50
CA GLN A 172 52.86 34.78 -8.29
C GLN A 172 51.75 34.95 -9.33
N SER A 173 51.26 33.87 -9.95
CA SER A 173 50.13 33.89 -10.89
C SER A 173 48.77 34.17 -10.22
N VAL A 174 48.63 33.85 -8.93
CA VAL A 174 47.43 34.10 -8.14
C VAL A 174 47.46 35.50 -7.52
N PHE A 175 48.65 35.99 -7.15
CA PHE A 175 48.87 37.35 -6.67
C PHE A 175 48.77 38.40 -7.79
N SER A 176 49.20 38.09 -9.01
CA SER A 176 49.01 38.98 -10.17
C SER A 176 47.53 39.22 -10.50
N LEU A 177 46.67 38.20 -10.34
CA LEU A 177 45.21 38.31 -10.47
C LEU A 177 44.55 39.19 -9.37
N VAL A 178 45.28 39.47 -8.29
CA VAL A 178 44.82 40.29 -7.15
C VAL A 178 45.31 41.75 -7.29
N GLU A 179 46.47 41.98 -7.90
CA GLU A 179 47.10 43.29 -8.09
C GLU A 179 46.42 44.15 -9.18
N ASP A 180 45.70 43.55 -10.13
CA ASP A 180 44.91 44.28 -11.15
C ASP A 180 43.69 45.06 -10.60
N ALA A 181 43.39 44.96 -9.29
CA ALA A 181 42.20 45.56 -8.67
C ALA A 181 42.45 46.89 -7.95
N ASP A 182 43.68 47.17 -7.53
CA ASP A 182 44.06 48.40 -6.83
C ASP A 182 45.07 49.14 -7.72
N GLY A 183 44.57 50.16 -8.42
CA GLY A 183 45.41 51.04 -9.23
C GLY A 183 46.30 51.92 -8.34
N ASP A 184 47.49 52.17 -8.88
CA ASP A 184 48.55 53.10 -8.43
C ASP A 184 49.55 52.53 -7.41
N GLU A 185 50.71 52.06 -7.87
CA GLU A 185 52.00 52.77 -7.71
C GLU A 185 53.14 52.07 -8.48
N GLU A 186 54.08 52.89 -8.96
CA GLU A 186 55.14 52.59 -9.92
C GLU A 186 56.29 51.74 -9.33
N GLY A 187 56.74 50.76 -10.13
CA GLY A 187 58.15 50.36 -10.38
C GLY A 187 59.14 50.15 -9.22
N GLU A 188 59.62 48.91 -9.10
CA GLU A 188 61.07 48.63 -9.10
C GLU A 188 61.32 47.18 -9.58
N GLU A 189 61.89 47.04 -10.78
CA GLU A 189 62.44 45.78 -11.30
C GLU A 189 63.70 45.41 -10.50
N GLY A 190 63.53 44.59 -9.46
CA GLY A 190 64.62 43.95 -8.74
C GLY A 190 65.09 42.67 -9.43
N ALA A 191 66.38 42.63 -9.79
CA ALA A 191 67.05 41.52 -10.44
C ALA A 191 66.83 40.16 -9.77
N ALA A 192 66.70 39.12 -10.59
CA ALA A 192 66.58 37.73 -10.16
C ALA A 192 67.86 37.25 -9.43
N GLU A 193 67.75 37.05 -8.12
CA GLU A 193 68.74 36.35 -7.28
C GLU A 193 68.26 34.92 -6.90
N PRO A 194 69.19 33.98 -6.57
CA PRO A 194 68.95 32.55 -6.65
C PRO A 194 68.11 32.01 -5.48
N ASP A 195 67.46 30.86 -5.72
CA ASP A 195 66.52 30.15 -4.83
C ASP A 195 66.67 30.41 -3.33
N HIS A 196 65.88 31.36 -2.81
CA HIS A 196 65.73 31.56 -1.37
C HIS A 196 64.79 30.49 -0.82
N HIS A 197 65.36 29.45 -0.24
CA HIS A 197 64.62 28.48 0.56
C HIS A 197 64.04 29.20 1.78
N PHE A 198 62.73 29.09 2.05
CA PHE A 198 62.14 29.62 3.28
C PHE A 198 62.91 29.08 4.49
N THR A 199 63.34 29.95 5.40
CA THR A 199 63.92 29.53 6.68
C THR A 199 62.88 28.77 7.50
N TYR A 200 63.31 27.84 8.37
CA TYR A 200 62.42 26.98 9.14
C TYR A 200 61.36 27.76 9.95
N THR A 201 61.72 28.93 10.46
CA THR A 201 60.80 29.86 11.14
C THR A 201 59.75 30.43 10.20
N GLU A 202 60.13 30.83 9.00
CA GLU A 202 59.20 31.34 7.97
C GLU A 202 58.26 30.25 7.47
N GLN A 203 58.74 29.01 7.33
CA GLN A 203 57.89 27.86 7.00
C GLN A 203 56.89 27.56 8.12
N ALA A 204 57.30 27.61 9.40
CA ALA A 204 56.43 27.34 10.54
C ALA A 204 55.33 28.40 10.72
N THR A 205 55.66 29.68 10.54
CA THR A 205 54.68 30.79 10.60
C THR A 205 53.71 30.73 9.42
N THR A 206 54.21 30.44 8.22
CA THR A 206 53.39 30.28 7.00
C THR A 206 52.44 29.08 7.13
N ARG A 207 52.90 27.95 7.70
CA ARG A 207 52.05 26.79 8.02
C ARG A 207 50.93 27.12 8.99
N THR A 208 51.21 27.92 10.02
CA THR A 208 50.19 28.33 10.99
C THR A 208 49.09 29.16 10.33
N LYS A 209 49.48 30.08 9.43
CA LYS A 209 48.54 30.83 8.62
C LYS A 209 47.77 29.93 7.64
N CYS A 210 48.43 28.99 6.97
CA CYS A 210 47.78 28.04 6.08
C CYS A 210 46.77 27.13 6.81
N ARG A 211 46.99 26.74 8.08
CA ARG A 211 45.99 26.02 8.88
C ARG A 211 44.74 26.86 9.16
N GLU A 212 44.90 28.16 9.41
CA GLU A 212 43.78 29.10 9.55
C GLU A 212 43.00 29.20 8.24
N LEU A 213 43.69 29.33 7.10
CA LEU A 213 43.09 29.39 5.77
C LEU A 213 42.35 28.09 5.40
N VAL A 214 42.90 26.92 5.71
CA VAL A 214 42.24 25.62 5.48
C VAL A 214 40.97 25.47 6.33
N ARG A 215 40.96 25.95 7.58
CA ARG A 215 39.74 26.00 8.39
C ARG A 215 38.69 26.92 7.77
N PHE A 216 39.11 28.08 7.26
CA PHE A 216 38.23 29.00 6.55
C PHE A 216 37.64 28.36 5.28
N ILE A 217 38.46 27.70 4.45
CA ILE A 217 38.00 26.96 3.25
C ILE A 217 36.97 25.89 3.63
N ARG A 218 37.22 25.11 4.69
CA ARG A 218 36.26 24.11 5.21
C ARG A 218 34.95 24.74 5.69
N THR A 219 35.02 25.91 6.35
CA THR A 219 33.81 26.64 6.77
C THR A 219 33.00 27.11 5.56
N CYS A 220 33.64 27.64 4.52
CA CYS A 220 32.96 28.02 3.28
C CYS A 220 32.35 26.82 2.55
N GLU A 221 33.06 25.69 2.52
CA GLU A 221 32.57 24.44 1.96
C GLU A 221 31.37 23.86 2.74
N TYR A 222 31.40 23.94 4.08
CA TYR A 222 30.27 23.56 4.91
C TYR A 222 29.03 24.42 4.63
N ILE A 223 29.19 25.75 4.50
CA ILE A 223 28.08 26.66 4.18
C ILE A 223 27.45 26.31 2.83
N LEU A 224 28.26 25.95 1.84
CA LEU A 224 27.76 25.48 0.54
C LEU A 224 27.03 24.13 0.67
N SER A 225 27.61 23.17 1.37
CA SER A 225 26.99 21.85 1.62
C SER A 225 25.65 21.99 2.33
N ASP A 226 25.59 22.79 3.39
CA ASP A 226 24.37 23.07 4.16
C ASP A 226 23.29 23.73 3.30
N SER A 227 23.69 24.66 2.43
CA SER A 227 22.75 25.34 1.53
C SER A 227 22.22 24.43 0.42
N VAL A 228 23.03 23.51 -0.08
CA VAL A 228 22.61 22.46 -1.02
C VAL A 228 21.67 21.46 -0.34
N SER A 229 21.98 21.01 0.88
CA SER A 229 21.08 20.17 1.68
C SER A 229 19.73 20.86 1.93
N ALA A 230 19.77 22.15 2.31
CA ALA A 230 18.57 22.95 2.54
C ALA A 230 17.76 23.17 1.25
N MET A 231 18.41 23.36 0.11
CA MET A 231 17.76 23.41 -1.21
C MET A 231 17.02 22.10 -1.50
N CYS A 232 17.69 20.96 -1.29
CA CYS A 232 17.09 19.65 -1.52
C CYS A 232 15.86 19.43 -0.64
N PHE A 233 15.99 19.67 0.67
CA PHE A 233 14.90 19.51 1.62
C PHE A 233 13.72 20.45 1.35
N ARG A 234 13.98 21.75 1.13
CA ARG A 234 12.90 22.72 0.87
C ARG A 234 12.18 22.45 -0.44
N SER A 235 12.89 21.97 -1.46
CA SER A 235 12.26 21.62 -2.73
C SER A 235 11.40 20.36 -2.62
N THR A 236 11.82 19.34 -1.88
CA THR A 236 11.01 18.13 -1.65
C THR A 236 9.82 18.41 -0.74
N GLU A 237 9.99 19.23 0.30
CA GLU A 237 8.91 19.67 1.18
C GLU A 237 7.89 20.54 0.42
N GLY A 238 8.37 21.41 -0.48
CA GLY A 238 7.51 22.19 -1.38
C GLY A 238 6.68 21.32 -2.33
N LEU A 239 7.28 20.26 -2.87
CA LEU A 239 6.55 19.28 -3.69
C LEU A 239 5.46 18.58 -2.88
N LEU A 240 5.78 18.11 -1.67
CA LEU A 240 4.80 17.47 -0.78
C LEU A 240 3.63 18.41 -0.47
N ALA A 241 3.91 19.67 -0.14
CA ALA A 241 2.89 20.68 0.13
C ALA A 241 1.97 20.94 -1.08
N LEU A 242 2.52 20.90 -2.30
CA LEU A 242 1.72 21.00 -3.53
C LEU A 242 0.82 19.77 -3.72
N LEU A 243 1.35 18.55 -3.51
CA LEU A 243 0.57 17.32 -3.62
C LEU A 243 -0.56 17.25 -2.57
N ASP A 244 -0.29 17.72 -1.34
CA ASP A 244 -1.30 17.87 -0.28
C ASP A 244 -2.42 18.85 -0.68
N GLN A 245 -2.06 19.92 -1.39
CA GLN A 245 -3.04 20.88 -1.91
C GLN A 245 -3.93 20.26 -2.98
N TYR A 246 -3.38 19.47 -3.91
CA TYR A 246 -4.15 18.73 -4.90
C TYR A 246 -5.08 17.70 -4.25
N MET A 247 -4.61 16.98 -3.22
CA MET A 247 -5.48 16.05 -2.48
C MET A 247 -6.68 16.74 -1.84
N LYS A 248 -6.45 17.88 -1.16
CA LYS A 248 -7.54 18.65 -0.54
C LYS A 248 -8.56 19.14 -1.57
N GLN A 249 -8.10 19.54 -2.77
CA GLN A 249 -9.00 19.94 -3.85
C GLN A 249 -9.88 18.77 -4.33
N VAL A 250 -9.30 17.58 -4.48
CA VAL A 250 -10.03 16.37 -4.86
C VAL A 250 -11.07 16.00 -3.80
N GLU A 251 -10.68 15.98 -2.52
CA GLU A 251 -11.58 15.67 -1.40
C GLU A 251 -12.72 16.70 -1.26
N GLU A 252 -12.45 17.99 -1.49
CA GLU A 252 -13.47 19.03 -1.44
C GLU A 252 -14.45 18.91 -2.62
N GLU A 253 -13.97 18.57 -3.82
CA GLU A 253 -14.83 18.32 -4.98
C GLU A 253 -15.70 17.08 -4.80
N GLU A 254 -15.17 16.00 -4.22
CA GLU A 254 -15.93 14.80 -3.84
C GLU A 254 -17.01 15.12 -2.80
N ARG A 255 -16.67 15.88 -1.75
CA ARG A 255 -17.64 16.32 -0.73
C ARG A 255 -18.76 17.15 -1.36
N ARG A 256 -18.45 18.08 -2.28
CA ARG A 256 -19.47 18.86 -3.00
C ARG A 256 -20.37 17.99 -3.88
N ARG A 257 -19.87 16.90 -4.48
CA ARG A 257 -20.68 15.95 -5.24
C ARG A 257 -21.65 15.17 -4.33
N LEU A 258 -21.21 14.79 -3.14
CA LEU A 258 -22.04 14.07 -2.16
C LEU A 258 -23.13 14.95 -1.51
N GLU A 259 -22.89 16.25 -1.36
CA GLU A 259 -23.80 17.19 -0.68
C GLU A 259 -24.91 17.78 -1.57
N GLY A 260 -24.93 17.49 -2.88
CA GLY A 260 -26.10 17.73 -3.74
C GLY A 260 -26.64 19.17 -3.82
N GLY A 261 -25.80 20.20 -3.68
CA GLY A 261 -26.23 21.61 -3.68
C GLY A 261 -25.92 22.36 -5.00
N PRO A 262 -26.81 23.27 -5.47
CA PRO A 262 -26.53 24.09 -6.64
C PRO A 262 -25.43 25.11 -6.32
N SER A 263 -24.57 25.33 -7.32
CA SER A 263 -23.48 26.30 -7.34
C SER A 263 -23.94 27.69 -6.89
N THR A 264 -23.75 27.99 -5.60
CA THR A 264 -23.79 29.36 -5.10
C THR A 264 -22.36 29.89 -5.14
N ASN A 265 -22.20 31.00 -5.87
CA ASN A 265 -20.98 31.78 -5.96
C ASN A 265 -20.66 32.41 -4.59
N LEU A 266 -20.23 31.59 -3.62
CA LEU A 266 -19.42 32.09 -2.51
C LEU A 266 -18.06 32.43 -3.10
N SER A 267 -17.77 33.72 -3.12
CA SER A 267 -16.55 34.27 -3.68
C SER A 267 -15.35 33.49 -3.16
N ARG A 268 -14.56 32.97 -4.09
CA ARG A 268 -13.26 32.29 -3.92
C ARG A 268 -12.30 33.00 -2.94
N ALA A 269 -12.58 34.25 -2.59
CA ALA A 269 -11.86 35.03 -1.59
C ALA A 269 -12.18 34.68 -0.12
N GLU A 270 -13.34 34.10 0.19
CA GLU A 270 -13.75 33.78 1.56
C GLU A 270 -13.14 32.46 2.06
N THR A 271 -13.04 31.45 1.19
CA THR A 271 -12.27 30.23 1.45
C THR A 271 -10.78 30.55 1.67
N MET A 272 -10.27 31.54 0.93
CA MET A 272 -8.88 32.00 1.01
C MET A 272 -8.55 32.72 2.34
N LYS A 273 -9.53 33.37 2.97
CA LYS A 273 -9.36 33.98 4.30
C LYS A 273 -9.27 32.95 5.43
N SER A 274 -9.90 31.79 5.29
CA SER A 274 -9.84 30.72 6.30
C SER A 274 -8.49 29.99 6.27
N ILE A 275 -7.92 29.79 5.09
CA ILE A 275 -6.59 29.15 4.91
C ILE A 275 -5.47 30.04 5.45
N LEU A 276 -5.58 31.37 5.31
CA LEU A 276 -4.61 32.34 5.81
C LEU A 276 -4.64 32.57 7.34
N ALA A 277 -5.52 31.88 8.09
CA ALA A 277 -5.70 32.08 9.52
C ALA A 277 -4.88 31.12 10.42
N GLN A 278 -3.98 30.30 9.86
CA GLN A 278 -3.12 29.42 10.66
C GLN A 278 -1.89 30.17 11.25
N PRO A 279 -1.38 29.77 12.43
CA PRO A 279 -0.40 30.55 13.17
C PRO A 279 0.95 30.60 12.46
N TYR A 280 1.42 31.83 12.25
CA TYR A 280 2.73 32.18 11.74
C TYR A 280 3.86 31.57 12.59
N ARG A 281 4.67 30.66 12.02
CA ARG A 281 6.02 30.34 12.54
C ARG A 281 7.04 31.21 11.78
N PRO A 282 7.74 32.15 12.44
CA PRO A 282 8.67 33.04 11.75
C PRO A 282 9.96 32.30 11.41
N GLY A 283 10.21 32.05 10.11
CA GLY A 283 11.49 31.47 9.65
C GLY A 283 11.57 30.89 8.23
N MET A 284 10.57 31.07 7.35
CA MET A 284 10.59 30.50 5.99
C MET A 284 10.36 31.57 4.93
N LEU A 285 11.45 32.13 4.38
CA LEU A 285 11.42 32.88 3.13
C LEU A 285 11.87 31.93 2.01
N GLY A 286 10.98 31.60 1.07
CA GLY A 286 11.38 30.93 -0.18
C GLY A 286 10.27 30.26 -1.02
N VAL A 287 9.36 29.49 -0.42
CA VAL A 287 8.50 28.57 -1.21
C VAL A 287 6.99 28.80 -1.04
N LEU A 288 6.56 29.63 -0.09
CA LEU A 288 5.13 29.75 0.27
C LEU A 288 4.35 30.88 -0.45
N ASP A 289 4.86 31.42 -1.55
CA ASP A 289 4.16 32.46 -2.34
C ASP A 289 3.73 32.00 -3.76
N ALA A 290 3.82 30.70 -4.08
CA ALA A 290 3.32 30.20 -5.36
C ALA A 290 1.78 30.17 -5.36
N PRO A 291 1.08 30.82 -6.33
CA PRO A 291 -0.36 30.71 -6.45
C PRO A 291 -0.77 29.24 -6.72
N PRO A 292 -1.94 28.78 -6.26
CA PRO A 292 -2.44 27.45 -6.58
C PRO A 292 -2.42 27.23 -8.10
N LEU A 293 -1.72 26.19 -8.55
CA LEU A 293 -1.82 25.75 -9.93
C LEU A 293 -3.22 25.16 -10.13
N GLU A 294 -4.10 25.90 -10.80
CA GLU A 294 -5.51 25.54 -11.02
C GLU A 294 -5.71 24.41 -12.05
N LYS A 295 -4.66 23.74 -12.52
CA LYS A 295 -4.74 22.83 -13.68
C LYS A 295 -4.01 21.50 -13.43
N PRO A 296 -4.52 20.38 -14.00
CA PRO A 296 -3.84 19.10 -13.96
C PRO A 296 -2.55 19.13 -14.76
N ILE A 297 -1.56 18.37 -14.29
CA ILE A 297 -0.18 18.38 -14.82
C ILE A 297 0.05 17.17 -15.74
N PHE A 298 -0.47 16.01 -15.37
CA PHE A 298 -0.19 14.73 -16.04
C PHE A 298 -1.40 14.19 -16.80
N ILE A 299 -1.14 13.44 -17.87
CA ILE A 299 -2.16 12.73 -18.64
C ILE A 299 -2.10 11.24 -18.32
N VAL A 300 -3.25 10.62 -18.06
CA VAL A 300 -3.40 9.16 -17.94
C VAL A 300 -4.30 8.70 -19.07
N ASP A 301 -3.79 7.84 -19.95
CA ASP A 301 -4.57 7.28 -21.05
C ASP A 301 -5.37 6.07 -20.56
N CYS A 302 -6.67 6.06 -20.83
CA CYS A 302 -7.57 4.93 -20.60
C CYS A 302 -7.85 4.20 -21.91
N THR A 303 -7.46 2.92 -21.97
CA THR A 303 -7.63 2.06 -23.14
C THR A 303 -8.50 0.85 -22.81
N PHE A 304 -9.24 0.37 -23.81
CA PHE A 304 -10.10 -0.81 -23.68
C PHE A 304 -9.48 -1.99 -24.43
N VAL A 305 -9.24 -3.09 -23.74
CA VAL A 305 -8.76 -4.33 -24.35
C VAL A 305 -9.90 -5.33 -24.38
N VAL A 306 -10.32 -5.65 -25.60
CA VAL A 306 -11.39 -6.63 -25.87
C VAL A 306 -10.85 -8.05 -25.70
N GLY A 307 -11.55 -8.88 -24.91
CA GLY A 307 -11.17 -10.28 -24.71
C GLY A 307 -11.33 -11.10 -26.00
N GLN A 308 -10.28 -11.82 -26.42
CA GLN A 308 -10.36 -12.73 -27.57
C GLN A 308 -10.84 -14.12 -27.15
N HIS A 309 -11.74 -14.73 -27.95
CA HIS A 309 -12.15 -16.13 -27.80
C HIS A 309 -10.94 -17.08 -27.89
N ARG A 310 -10.44 -17.56 -26.75
CA ARG A 310 -9.65 -18.79 -26.67
C ARG A 310 -10.51 -19.88 -26.03
N ARG A 311 -10.53 -21.06 -26.65
CA ARG A 311 -11.25 -22.23 -26.11
C ARG A 311 -10.75 -22.54 -24.70
N GLY A 312 -11.56 -22.25 -23.68
CA GLY A 312 -11.40 -22.75 -22.32
C GLY A 312 -10.88 -21.79 -21.24
N GLY A 313 -10.97 -20.46 -21.40
CA GLY A 313 -10.70 -19.51 -20.32
C GLY A 313 -11.77 -18.41 -20.25
N GLU A 314 -12.04 -17.88 -19.05
CA GLU A 314 -13.03 -16.84 -18.78
C GLU A 314 -12.86 -15.62 -19.69
N HIS A 315 -13.95 -15.23 -20.34
CA HIS A 315 -14.06 -14.04 -21.18
C HIS A 315 -14.26 -12.81 -20.29
N SER A 316 -13.27 -11.93 -20.21
CA SER A 316 -13.50 -10.63 -19.58
C SER A 316 -12.71 -9.54 -20.29
N SER A 317 -13.44 -8.59 -20.88
CA SER A 317 -12.87 -7.35 -21.41
C SER A 317 -12.36 -6.49 -20.25
N ARG A 318 -11.23 -5.79 -20.43
CA ARG A 318 -10.60 -5.04 -19.31
C ARG A 318 -10.11 -3.65 -19.72
N LEU A 319 -10.02 -2.77 -18.73
CA LEU A 319 -9.43 -1.44 -18.86
C LEU A 319 -7.92 -1.52 -18.61
N GLU A 320 -7.13 -0.88 -19.48
CA GLU A 320 -5.69 -0.72 -19.31
C GLU A 320 -5.33 0.76 -19.25
N PHE A 321 -4.46 1.12 -18.30
CA PHE A 321 -4.05 2.48 -18.02
C PHE A 321 -2.57 2.66 -18.32
N SER A 322 -2.23 3.75 -19.02
CA SER A 322 -0.86 4.11 -19.31
C SER A 322 -0.62 5.57 -18.94
N PRO A 323 0.25 5.88 -17.96
CA PRO A 323 1.02 4.97 -17.09
C PRO A 323 0.14 4.27 -16.02
N THR A 324 0.63 3.19 -15.42
CA THR A 324 0.00 2.62 -14.21
C THR A 324 0.38 3.43 -12.95
N GLY A 325 -0.35 3.24 -11.85
CA GLY A 325 -0.06 3.96 -10.59
C GLY A 325 1.32 3.65 -10.02
N GLN A 326 1.78 2.39 -10.15
CA GLN A 326 3.12 1.98 -9.73
C GLN A 326 4.19 2.58 -10.65
N ASP A 327 3.96 2.59 -11.97
CA ASP A 327 4.90 3.20 -12.93
C ASP A 327 5.03 4.71 -12.68
N PHE A 328 3.93 5.39 -12.36
CA PHE A 328 3.95 6.82 -12.08
C PHE A 328 4.67 7.14 -10.76
N ARG A 329 4.44 6.35 -9.71
CA ARG A 329 5.14 6.51 -8.42
C ARG A 329 6.64 6.31 -8.57
N THR A 330 7.05 5.20 -9.18
CA THR A 330 8.47 4.88 -9.40
C THR A 330 9.13 5.97 -10.25
N PHE A 331 8.46 6.47 -11.28
CA PHE A 331 8.96 7.56 -12.10
C PHE A 331 9.26 8.85 -11.31
N ILE A 332 8.36 9.27 -10.41
CA ILE A 332 8.56 10.47 -9.57
C ILE A 332 9.70 10.26 -8.57
N GLU A 333 9.75 9.10 -7.92
CA GLU A 333 10.81 8.73 -6.96
C GLU A 333 12.19 8.68 -7.65
N GLU A 334 12.30 8.05 -8.82
CA GLU A 334 13.53 8.00 -9.62
C GLU A 334 13.96 9.39 -10.08
N SER A 335 13.02 10.20 -10.60
CA SER A 335 13.31 11.58 -11.03
C SER A 335 13.88 12.43 -9.90
N LEU A 336 13.34 12.29 -8.68
CA LEU A 336 13.85 12.95 -7.48
C LEU A 336 15.25 12.44 -7.09
N MET A 337 15.45 11.12 -7.07
CA MET A 337 16.76 10.54 -6.72
C MET A 337 17.85 10.92 -7.72
N GLU A 338 17.57 10.92 -9.02
CA GLU A 338 18.51 11.35 -10.05
C GLU A 338 18.90 12.82 -9.90
N SER A 339 17.94 13.69 -9.59
CA SER A 339 18.18 15.11 -9.33
C SER A 339 19.00 15.34 -8.05
N LEU A 340 18.72 14.57 -6.99
CA LEU A 340 19.51 14.59 -5.75
C LEU A 340 20.96 14.13 -5.99
N ARG A 341 21.18 13.05 -6.75
CA ARG A 341 22.51 12.55 -7.11
C ARG A 341 23.29 13.56 -7.95
N ALA A 342 22.65 14.17 -8.95
CA ALA A 342 23.31 15.16 -9.82
C ALA A 342 23.82 16.37 -9.04
N VAL A 343 23.01 16.92 -8.14
CA VAL A 343 23.36 18.07 -7.30
C VAL A 343 24.43 17.70 -6.26
N SER A 344 24.42 16.46 -5.76
CA SER A 344 25.32 16.00 -4.69
C SER A 344 26.71 15.55 -5.16
N SER A 345 26.91 15.35 -6.47
CA SER A 345 28.11 14.73 -7.07
C SER A 345 29.39 15.59 -7.16
N SER A 346 29.42 16.78 -6.54
CA SER A 346 30.49 17.76 -6.78
C SER A 346 31.74 17.60 -5.88
N PRO A 347 32.97 17.79 -6.41
CA PRO A 347 34.23 17.51 -5.70
C PRO A 347 34.64 18.61 -4.71
N SER A 348 35.12 18.23 -3.51
CA SER A 348 35.52 19.14 -2.42
C SER A 348 36.45 20.29 -2.85
N PHE A 349 36.29 21.48 -2.25
CA PHE A 349 37.18 22.62 -2.51
C PHE A 349 38.64 22.30 -2.17
N LEU A 350 38.90 21.50 -1.13
CA LEU A 350 40.26 21.11 -0.75
C LEU A 350 40.92 20.12 -1.72
N ALA A 351 40.13 19.49 -2.60
CA ALA A 351 40.63 18.59 -3.64
C ALA A 351 41.02 19.33 -4.95
N LEU A 352 40.70 20.63 -5.06
CA LEU A 352 40.99 21.41 -6.26
C LEU A 352 42.47 21.80 -6.34
N PRO A 353 43.12 21.68 -7.51
CA PRO A 353 44.54 22.00 -7.70
C PRO A 353 44.94 23.42 -7.27
N GLU A 354 44.04 24.40 -7.40
CA GLU A 354 44.29 25.80 -7.10
C GLU A 354 44.40 26.08 -5.60
N PHE A 355 43.84 25.21 -4.74
CA PHE A 355 44.01 25.30 -3.29
C PHE A 355 45.22 24.52 -2.76
N ARG A 356 45.91 23.77 -3.63
CA ARG A 356 47.14 23.02 -3.29
C ARG A 356 48.22 23.89 -2.64
N PRO A 357 48.48 25.16 -3.02
CA PRO A 357 49.47 26.00 -2.34
C PRO A 357 49.16 26.28 -0.86
N PHE A 358 47.89 26.22 -0.45
CA PHE A 358 47.48 26.38 0.96
C PHE A 358 47.51 25.06 1.74
N VAL A 359 47.49 23.92 1.04
CA VAL A 359 47.41 22.56 1.61
C VAL A 359 48.77 21.85 1.59
N ALA A 360 49.60 22.08 0.59
CA ALA A 360 50.92 21.48 0.42
C ALA A 360 51.88 21.79 1.58
N PRO A 361 51.97 23.01 2.12
CA PRO A 361 52.80 23.30 3.30
C PRO A 361 52.40 22.49 4.55
N LEU A 362 51.18 21.96 4.58
CA LEU A 362 50.64 21.12 5.66
C LEU A 362 50.84 19.62 5.43
N SER A 363 51.14 19.21 4.19
CA SER A 363 51.24 17.80 3.76
C SER A 363 52.68 17.27 3.80
N GLU A 364 53.69 18.14 3.73
CA GLU A 364 55.12 17.79 3.76
C GLU A 364 55.64 17.33 5.13
N VAL A 365 54.84 17.43 6.19
CA VAL A 365 55.20 16.93 7.52
C VAL A 365 54.21 15.83 7.86
N GLY A 366 54.68 14.59 8.05
CA GLY A 366 53.87 13.37 8.27
C GLY A 366 53.08 13.34 9.59
N SER A 367 52.27 14.36 9.86
CA SER A 367 51.46 14.52 11.06
C SER A 367 50.01 14.05 10.84
N SER A 368 49.39 13.53 11.91
CA SER A 368 47.97 13.12 11.98
C SER A 368 46.95 14.22 11.64
N ASP A 369 47.42 15.45 11.37
CA ASP A 369 46.59 16.61 11.01
C ASP A 369 46.57 16.89 9.49
N ALA A 370 47.19 16.04 8.65
CA ALA A 370 47.09 16.17 7.20
C ALA A 370 45.60 16.18 6.81
N PRO A 371 45.10 17.22 6.11
CA PRO A 371 43.69 17.27 5.75
C PRO A 371 43.39 16.08 4.83
N THR A 372 42.71 15.06 5.35
CA THR A 372 42.27 13.92 4.56
C THR A 372 41.44 14.46 3.40
N ILE A 373 41.97 14.37 2.19
CA ILE A 373 41.28 14.73 0.94
C ILE A 373 40.27 13.61 0.68
N SER A 374 39.25 13.51 1.54
CA SER A 374 38.12 12.61 1.32
C SER A 374 37.14 13.35 0.41
N SER A 375 37.13 12.94 -0.86
CA SER A 375 36.46 13.59 -1.98
C SER A 375 34.92 13.47 -1.99
N THR A 376 34.27 13.03 -0.91
CA THR A 376 32.87 12.56 -0.97
C THR A 376 32.00 12.84 0.26
N ARG A 377 32.40 13.74 1.18
CA ARG A 377 31.59 14.00 2.40
C ARG A 377 30.22 14.64 2.13
N THR A 378 30.06 15.44 1.07
CA THR A 378 28.82 16.18 0.81
C THR A 378 27.69 15.26 0.31
N ALA A 379 27.99 14.33 -0.60
CA ALA A 379 26.98 13.46 -1.20
C ALA A 379 26.36 12.48 -0.19
N GLY A 380 27.20 11.85 0.62
CA GLY A 380 26.74 10.92 1.66
C GLY A 380 25.95 11.62 2.77
N ALA A 381 26.31 12.86 3.12
CA ALA A 381 25.60 13.60 4.16
C ALA A 381 24.20 14.07 3.74
N VAL A 382 23.98 14.36 2.44
CA VAL A 382 22.67 14.72 1.91
C VAL A 382 21.77 13.49 1.77
N LEU A 383 22.29 12.40 1.20
CA LEU A 383 21.52 11.17 0.95
C LEU A 383 21.19 10.40 2.24
N ASN A 384 22.02 10.50 3.28
CA ASN A 384 21.78 9.85 4.57
C ASN A 384 21.00 10.74 5.56
N ASN A 385 20.41 11.85 5.10
CA ASN A 385 19.61 12.72 5.96
C ASN A 385 18.23 12.10 6.22
N GLN A 386 17.99 11.68 7.47
CA GLN A 386 16.73 11.07 7.91
C GLN A 386 15.50 11.94 7.59
N GLN A 387 15.57 13.25 7.80
CA GLN A 387 14.45 14.16 7.55
C GLN A 387 14.10 14.24 6.06
N LEU A 388 15.11 14.17 5.18
CA LEU A 388 14.88 14.12 3.74
C LEU A 388 14.25 12.79 3.32
N GLY A 389 14.68 11.68 3.93
CA GLY A 389 14.10 10.35 3.70
C GLY A 389 12.61 10.28 4.06
N GLU A 390 12.22 10.84 5.22
CA GLU A 390 10.82 10.90 5.66
C GLU A 390 9.95 11.71 4.68
N VAL A 391 10.43 12.86 4.19
CA VAL A 391 9.70 13.68 3.22
C VAL A 391 9.58 12.98 1.86
N LEU A 392 10.61 12.26 1.41
CA LEU A 392 10.56 11.48 0.16
C LEU A 392 9.53 10.35 0.22
N LEU A 393 9.45 9.63 1.35
CA LEU A 393 8.43 8.60 1.56
C LEU A 393 7.02 9.21 1.54
N ALA A 394 6.82 10.33 2.23
CA ALA A 394 5.53 11.03 2.23
C ALA A 394 5.12 11.52 0.83
N VAL A 395 6.07 11.93 -0.02
CA VAL A 395 5.81 12.26 -1.43
C VAL A 395 5.32 11.04 -2.19
N GLY A 396 5.99 9.89 -2.04
CA GLY A 396 5.60 8.63 -2.69
C GLY A 396 4.19 8.17 -2.30
N GLU A 397 3.87 8.21 -1.00
CA GLU A 397 2.53 7.89 -0.48
C GLU A 397 1.47 8.86 -1.02
N ARG A 398 1.76 10.17 -1.04
CA ARG A 398 0.81 11.17 -1.50
C ARG A 398 0.52 11.04 -3.00
N VAL A 399 1.52 10.70 -3.80
CA VAL A 399 1.37 10.41 -5.23
C VAL A 399 0.49 9.16 -5.44
N ALA A 400 0.71 8.10 -4.66
CA ALA A 400 -0.11 6.89 -4.73
C ALA A 400 -1.57 7.21 -4.40
N ASN A 401 -1.84 7.91 -3.30
CA ASN A 401 -3.19 8.29 -2.90
C ASN A 401 -3.92 9.14 -3.96
N LEU A 402 -3.20 10.08 -4.62
CA LEU A 402 -3.77 10.86 -5.73
C LEU A 402 -4.12 9.98 -6.93
N PHE A 403 -3.33 8.95 -7.22
CA PHE A 403 -3.59 8.02 -8.30
C PHE A 403 -4.75 7.07 -7.96
N ASP A 404 -4.88 6.64 -6.70
CA ASP A 404 -6.00 5.84 -6.23
C ASP A 404 -7.34 6.57 -6.46
N LYS A 405 -7.37 7.90 -6.29
CA LYS A 405 -8.55 8.71 -6.64
C LYS A 405 -8.91 8.68 -8.13
N VAL A 406 -7.92 8.55 -9.00
CA VAL A 406 -8.16 8.33 -10.45
C VAL A 406 -8.75 6.94 -10.66
N MET A 407 -8.21 5.93 -9.98
CA MET A 407 -8.70 4.54 -10.05
C MET A 407 -10.14 4.42 -9.54
N ASP A 408 -10.47 5.04 -8.41
CA ASP A 408 -11.82 5.12 -7.85
C ASP A 408 -12.81 5.72 -8.85
N PHE A 409 -12.42 6.81 -9.55
CA PHE A 409 -13.25 7.37 -10.61
C PHE A 409 -13.42 6.41 -11.79
N THR A 410 -12.36 5.70 -12.19
CA THR A 410 -12.44 4.73 -13.30
C THR A 410 -13.30 3.51 -12.97
N ALA A 411 -13.58 3.22 -11.69
CA ALA A 411 -14.58 2.22 -11.32
C ALA A 411 -15.96 2.53 -11.91
N THR A 412 -16.30 3.81 -12.13
CA THR A 412 -17.53 4.21 -12.83
C THR A 412 -17.56 3.73 -14.28
N TYR A 413 -16.40 3.49 -14.90
CA TYR A 413 -16.30 2.99 -16.27
C TYR A 413 -16.52 1.48 -16.38
N GLN A 414 -16.44 0.73 -15.28
CA GLN A 414 -16.72 -0.71 -15.26
C GLN A 414 -18.16 -1.02 -15.70
N ARG A 415 -19.10 -0.09 -15.49
CA ARG A 415 -20.48 -0.22 -15.99
C ARG A 415 -20.52 -0.31 -17.52
N TYR A 416 -19.70 0.46 -18.22
CA TYR A 416 -19.63 0.41 -19.68
C TYR A 416 -18.93 -0.85 -20.21
N VAL A 417 -18.02 -1.43 -19.43
CA VAL A 417 -17.38 -2.72 -19.76
C VAL A 417 -18.40 -3.85 -19.70
N ARG A 418 -19.18 -3.93 -18.61
CA ARG A 418 -20.29 -4.90 -18.50
C ARG A 418 -21.30 -4.75 -19.62
N MET A 419 -21.71 -3.51 -19.90
CA MET A 419 -22.60 -3.19 -21.01
C MET A 419 -22.05 -3.67 -22.37
N TYR A 420 -20.74 -3.54 -22.61
CA TYR A 420 -20.11 -4.02 -23.84
C TYR A 420 -20.18 -5.56 -23.95
N ASP A 421 -19.84 -6.26 -22.88
CA ASP A 421 -19.82 -7.73 -22.85
C ASP A 421 -21.24 -8.31 -22.96
N GLU A 422 -22.24 -7.74 -22.27
CA GLU A 422 -23.66 -8.11 -22.40
C GLU A 422 -24.16 -7.95 -23.85
N ASN A 423 -23.79 -6.86 -24.51
CA ASN A 423 -24.20 -6.57 -25.88
C ASN A 423 -23.51 -7.45 -26.94
N GLU A 424 -22.28 -7.92 -26.70
CA GLU A 424 -21.60 -8.86 -27.60
C GLU A 424 -22.27 -10.25 -27.61
N VAL A 425 -22.89 -10.66 -26.49
CA VAL A 425 -23.59 -11.94 -26.35
C VAL A 425 -25.04 -11.87 -26.85
N MET A 426 -25.61 -10.67 -27.03
CA MET A 426 -27.01 -10.48 -27.46
C MET A 426 -27.38 -11.28 -28.71
N SER A 427 -28.43 -12.09 -28.57
CA SER A 427 -29.00 -12.97 -29.60
C SER A 427 -30.49 -12.70 -29.77
N ILE A 428 -30.93 -12.50 -31.02
CA ILE A 428 -32.34 -12.23 -31.33
C ILE A 428 -33.22 -13.43 -30.95
N GLU A 429 -32.74 -14.66 -31.13
CA GLU A 429 -33.53 -15.89 -30.89
C GLU A 429 -33.77 -16.15 -29.40
N GLU A 430 -32.80 -15.80 -28.55
CA GLU A 430 -32.86 -16.05 -27.10
C GLU A 430 -33.48 -14.85 -26.36
N ASP A 431 -33.09 -13.62 -26.71
CA ASP A 431 -33.49 -12.40 -25.98
C ASP A 431 -34.78 -11.76 -26.52
N TYR A 432 -35.06 -11.94 -27.81
CA TYR A 432 -36.15 -11.27 -28.54
C TYR A 432 -36.96 -12.27 -29.39
N GLY A 433 -37.25 -13.43 -28.80
CA GLY A 433 -37.96 -14.52 -29.44
C GLY A 433 -39.37 -14.14 -29.95
N PRO A 434 -39.97 -14.98 -30.81
CA PRO A 434 -41.21 -14.66 -31.53
C PRO A 434 -42.43 -14.37 -30.64
N ASP A 435 -42.41 -14.83 -29.38
CA ASP A 435 -43.49 -14.70 -28.39
C ASP A 435 -43.23 -13.59 -27.36
N ALA A 436 -42.14 -12.82 -27.47
CA ALA A 436 -41.87 -11.72 -26.55
C ALA A 436 -42.91 -10.59 -26.69
N GLU A 437 -43.21 -9.93 -25.57
CA GLU A 437 -44.13 -8.79 -25.50
C GLU A 437 -43.57 -7.58 -26.26
N LEU A 438 -44.46 -6.74 -26.79
CA LEU A 438 -44.06 -5.53 -27.54
C LEU A 438 -43.19 -4.58 -26.70
N GLU A 439 -43.45 -4.53 -25.39
CA GLU A 439 -42.69 -3.74 -24.44
C GLU A 439 -41.22 -4.19 -24.36
N VAL A 440 -40.92 -5.49 -24.49
CA VAL A 440 -39.53 -6.00 -24.49
C VAL A 440 -38.74 -5.49 -25.71
N TYR A 441 -39.38 -5.40 -26.88
CA TYR A 441 -38.77 -4.81 -28.08
C TYR A 441 -38.59 -3.30 -27.94
N ARG A 442 -39.59 -2.61 -27.37
CA ARG A 442 -39.53 -1.17 -27.07
C ARG A 442 -38.41 -0.89 -26.07
N ASP A 443 -38.33 -1.65 -25.00
CA ASP A 443 -37.31 -1.56 -23.95
C ASP A 443 -35.93 -1.87 -24.50
N GLY A 444 -35.79 -2.86 -25.40
CA GLY A 444 -34.56 -3.11 -26.14
C GLY A 444 -34.13 -1.90 -26.99
N LEU A 445 -35.05 -1.33 -27.78
CA LEU A 445 -34.78 -0.15 -28.60
C LEU A 445 -34.43 1.08 -27.77
N VAL A 446 -35.11 1.29 -26.64
CA VAL A 446 -34.83 2.37 -25.69
C VAL A 446 -33.49 2.13 -25.00
N LYS A 447 -33.24 0.92 -24.48
CA LYS A 447 -31.98 0.50 -23.85
C LYS A 447 -30.79 0.82 -24.74
N TYR A 448 -30.74 0.29 -25.97
CA TYR A 448 -29.58 0.52 -26.85
C TYR A 448 -29.45 1.97 -27.32
N ARG A 449 -30.56 2.71 -27.43
CA ARG A 449 -30.54 4.15 -27.75
C ARG A 449 -30.06 5.00 -26.57
N ASP A 450 -30.42 4.62 -25.35
CA ASP A 450 -29.98 5.27 -24.12
C ASP A 450 -28.52 4.94 -23.86
N GLU A 451 -28.08 3.71 -24.10
CA GLU A 451 -26.67 3.31 -24.06
C GLU A 451 -25.81 4.08 -25.07
N GLN A 452 -26.30 4.30 -26.30
CA GLN A 452 -25.65 5.19 -27.27
C GLN A 452 -25.51 6.62 -26.73
N GLN A 453 -26.55 7.16 -26.08
CA GLN A 453 -26.51 8.48 -25.46
C GLN A 453 -25.57 8.53 -24.25
N MET A 454 -25.57 7.49 -23.41
CA MET A 454 -24.69 7.37 -22.25
C MET A 454 -23.22 7.30 -22.68
N ILE A 455 -22.88 6.53 -23.72
CA ILE A 455 -21.52 6.50 -24.28
C ILE A 455 -21.15 7.85 -24.91
N ALA A 456 -22.08 8.50 -25.59
CA ALA A 456 -21.85 9.83 -26.17
C ALA A 456 -21.65 10.91 -25.08
N ALA A 457 -22.28 10.74 -23.92
CA ALA A 457 -22.16 11.63 -22.76
C ALA A 457 -20.87 11.44 -21.96
N ILE A 458 -20.09 10.38 -22.21
CA ILE A 458 -18.76 10.21 -21.59
C ILE A 458 -17.88 11.40 -21.97
N GLU A 459 -17.44 12.16 -20.98
CA GLU A 459 -16.48 13.24 -21.15
C GLU A 459 -15.15 12.66 -21.66
N PRO A 460 -14.64 13.07 -22.84
CA PRO A 460 -13.43 12.47 -23.42
C PRO A 460 -12.17 12.78 -22.61
N ARG A 461 -12.19 13.88 -21.83
CA ARG A 461 -11.11 14.27 -20.94
C ARG A 461 -11.67 14.73 -19.62
N LYS A 462 -11.31 14.05 -18.53
CA LYS A 462 -11.71 14.40 -17.16
C LYS A 462 -10.52 14.87 -16.34
N GLU A 463 -10.66 15.97 -15.63
CA GLU A 463 -9.64 16.47 -14.70
C GLU A 463 -9.92 15.91 -13.30
N ILE A 464 -8.91 15.28 -12.69
CA ILE A 464 -8.95 14.67 -11.35
C ILE A 464 -7.67 15.07 -10.63
N GLY A 465 -7.73 16.19 -9.92
CA GLY A 465 -6.59 16.73 -9.17
C GLY A 465 -5.34 16.93 -10.04
N LEU A 466 -4.30 16.14 -9.77
CA LEU A 466 -3.02 16.19 -10.48
C LEU A 466 -3.10 15.63 -11.92
N PHE A 467 -4.09 14.78 -12.20
CA PHE A 467 -4.19 14.00 -13.42
C PHE A 467 -5.34 14.46 -14.32
N ARG A 468 -5.16 14.27 -15.62
CA ARG A 468 -6.20 14.36 -16.64
C ARG A 468 -6.36 12.99 -17.29
N LEU A 469 -7.50 12.35 -17.05
CA LEU A 469 -7.86 11.08 -17.66
C LEU A 469 -8.31 11.32 -19.10
N ASP A 470 -7.63 10.73 -20.08
CA ASP A 470 -8.02 10.73 -21.49
C ASP A 470 -8.74 9.42 -21.83
N ALA A 471 -10.05 9.52 -22.06
CA ALA A 471 -10.93 8.42 -22.39
C ALA A 471 -11.33 8.42 -23.87
N GLU A 472 -10.66 9.19 -24.74
CA GLU A 472 -11.03 9.32 -26.15
C GLU A 472 -10.93 7.97 -26.90
N ALA A 473 -9.88 7.19 -26.63
CA ALA A 473 -9.69 5.85 -27.21
C ALA A 473 -10.73 4.84 -26.68
N PHE A 474 -11.01 4.88 -25.37
CA PHE A 474 -12.06 4.10 -24.73
C PHE A 474 -13.43 4.38 -25.37
N GLN A 475 -13.81 5.66 -25.48
CA GLN A 475 -15.09 6.06 -26.06
C GLN A 475 -15.23 5.65 -27.54
N LYS A 476 -14.16 5.77 -28.33
CA LYS A 476 -14.14 5.36 -29.75
C LYS A 476 -14.39 3.86 -29.93
N THR A 477 -13.93 3.04 -28.98
CA THR A 477 -14.05 1.58 -29.05
C THR A 477 -15.45 1.10 -28.63
N LEU A 478 -16.11 1.80 -27.70
CA LEU A 478 -17.46 1.48 -27.24
C LEU A 478 -18.57 1.90 -28.21
N LYS A 479 -18.43 3.04 -28.89
CA LYS A 479 -19.46 3.59 -29.81
C LYS A 479 -20.11 2.58 -30.78
N PRO A 480 -19.37 1.69 -31.48
CA PRO A 480 -19.99 0.78 -32.44
C PRO A 480 -20.81 -0.37 -31.82
N ASN A 481 -20.62 -0.71 -30.54
CA ASN A 481 -21.24 -1.88 -29.91
C ASN A 481 -22.79 -1.78 -29.83
N PRO A 482 -23.40 -0.77 -29.17
CA PRO A 482 -24.86 -0.66 -29.11
C PRO A 482 -25.49 -0.28 -30.46
N VAL A 483 -24.72 0.28 -31.39
CA VAL A 483 -25.18 0.57 -32.76
C VAL A 483 -25.46 -0.73 -33.51
N LYS A 484 -24.57 -1.73 -33.42
CA LYS A 484 -24.79 -3.05 -34.04
C LYS A 484 -26.04 -3.73 -33.48
N CYS A 485 -26.26 -3.66 -32.17
CA CYS A 485 -27.42 -4.26 -31.50
C CYS A 485 -28.74 -3.60 -31.94
N LEU A 486 -28.74 -2.26 -32.03
CA LEU A 486 -29.85 -1.48 -32.54
C LEU A 486 -30.15 -1.83 -34.01
N GLU A 487 -29.14 -1.94 -34.87
CA GLU A 487 -29.31 -2.29 -36.29
C GLU A 487 -29.91 -3.69 -36.48
N LYS A 488 -29.49 -4.66 -35.66
CA LYS A 488 -30.06 -6.02 -35.62
C LYS A 488 -31.56 -5.99 -35.31
N LEU A 489 -31.96 -5.28 -34.24
CA LEU A 489 -33.37 -5.15 -33.84
C LEU A 489 -34.21 -4.39 -34.87
N GLN A 490 -33.69 -3.29 -35.41
CA GLN A 490 -34.37 -2.49 -36.43
C GLN A 490 -34.63 -3.27 -37.73
N ARG A 491 -33.84 -4.31 -38.01
CA ARG A 491 -34.07 -5.22 -39.13
C ARG A 491 -35.11 -6.29 -38.83
N TYR A 492 -35.08 -6.85 -37.62
CA TYR A 492 -35.94 -7.97 -37.24
C TYR A 492 -37.40 -7.56 -37.02
N ILE A 493 -37.67 -6.42 -36.38
CA ILE A 493 -39.05 -5.98 -36.07
C ILE A 493 -39.96 -5.91 -37.32
N PRO A 494 -39.52 -5.32 -38.46
CA PRO A 494 -40.30 -5.34 -39.70
C PRO A 494 -40.46 -6.73 -40.35
N GLU A 495 -39.51 -7.65 -40.15
CA GLU A 495 -39.59 -9.03 -40.65
C GLU A 495 -40.64 -9.82 -39.84
N MET A 496 -40.60 -9.71 -38.51
CA MET A 496 -41.59 -10.29 -37.60
C MET A 496 -43.01 -9.79 -37.88
N ALA A 497 -43.20 -8.48 -38.10
CA ALA A 497 -44.51 -7.90 -38.41
C ALA A 497 -45.14 -8.55 -39.65
N MET A 498 -44.34 -8.81 -40.69
CA MET A 498 -44.82 -9.44 -41.93
C MET A 498 -45.21 -10.90 -41.72
N ASP A 499 -44.43 -11.65 -40.94
CA ASP A 499 -44.75 -13.05 -40.63
C ASP A 499 -46.02 -13.17 -39.79
N ARG A 500 -46.29 -12.23 -38.88
CA ARG A 500 -47.57 -12.16 -38.14
C ARG A 500 -48.75 -11.79 -39.05
N ILE A 501 -48.58 -10.82 -39.96
CA ILE A 501 -49.60 -10.45 -40.96
C ILE A 501 -49.99 -11.65 -41.83
N HIS A 502 -49.00 -12.39 -42.35
CA HIS A 502 -49.27 -13.53 -43.22
C HIS A 502 -50.00 -14.68 -42.51
N ARG A 503 -49.63 -14.97 -41.25
CA ARG A 503 -50.31 -15.99 -40.44
C ARG A 503 -51.78 -15.63 -40.18
N LEU A 504 -52.03 -14.39 -39.73
CA LEU A 504 -53.39 -13.89 -39.49
C LEU A 504 -54.27 -13.89 -40.74
N LEU A 505 -53.71 -13.48 -41.89
CA LEU A 505 -54.41 -13.54 -43.18
C LEU A 505 -54.79 -14.98 -43.58
N GLY A 506 -54.01 -15.99 -43.18
CA GLY A 506 -54.32 -17.40 -43.38
C GLY A 506 -55.47 -17.87 -42.51
N GLU A 507 -55.41 -17.59 -41.20
CA GLU A 507 -56.43 -17.96 -40.22
C GLU A 507 -57.81 -17.33 -40.55
N LEU A 508 -57.84 -16.06 -40.95
CA LEU A 508 -59.08 -15.37 -41.33
C LEU A 508 -59.78 -16.01 -42.53
N LYS A 509 -59.01 -16.53 -43.48
CA LYS A 509 -59.56 -17.24 -44.65
C LYS A 509 -60.18 -18.57 -44.24
N GLU A 510 -59.49 -19.33 -43.38
CA GLU A 510 -59.97 -20.61 -42.89
C GLU A 510 -61.23 -20.47 -42.01
N ALA A 511 -61.28 -19.46 -41.14
CA ALA A 511 -62.46 -19.18 -40.30
C ALA A 511 -63.70 -18.84 -41.15
N ASN A 512 -63.52 -18.09 -42.23
CA ASN A 512 -64.59 -17.74 -43.17
C ASN A 512 -65.12 -18.96 -43.94
N GLU A 513 -64.28 -19.97 -44.21
CA GLU A 513 -64.71 -21.23 -44.82
C GLU A 513 -65.51 -22.12 -43.85
N LYS A 514 -65.06 -22.24 -42.59
CA LYS A 514 -65.73 -23.03 -41.54
C LYS A 514 -67.14 -22.53 -41.21
N LEU A 515 -67.33 -21.20 -41.11
CA LEU A 515 -68.63 -20.56 -40.89
C LEU A 515 -69.65 -20.80 -42.03
N GLY A 516 -69.23 -21.34 -43.18
CA GLY A 516 -70.10 -21.71 -44.29
C GLY A 516 -70.82 -23.06 -44.14
N THR A 517 -70.54 -23.85 -43.10
CA THR A 517 -71.08 -25.23 -42.92
C THR A 517 -72.09 -25.31 -41.76
N LEU A 518 -73.18 -26.10 -41.87
CA LEU A 518 -74.25 -26.21 -40.84
C LEU A 518 -74.19 -27.52 -40.00
N PRO A 519 -74.51 -27.53 -38.68
CA PRO A 519 -74.31 -28.68 -37.76
C PRO A 519 -75.55 -29.56 -37.54
N SER A 520 -75.38 -30.79 -37.02
CA SER A 520 -76.44 -31.82 -36.98
C SER A 520 -76.81 -32.44 -35.60
N ASN A 521 -75.93 -32.41 -34.58
CA ASN A 521 -76.16 -33.02 -33.24
C ASN A 521 -75.94 -32.03 -32.05
N VAL A 522 -76.22 -32.39 -30.79
CA VAL A 522 -76.10 -31.49 -29.61
C VAL A 522 -74.69 -30.97 -29.44
N GLU A 523 -73.70 -31.86 -29.57
CA GLU A 523 -72.28 -31.59 -29.37
C GLU A 523 -71.71 -30.77 -30.52
N GLU A 524 -72.06 -31.06 -31.77
CA GLU A 524 -71.75 -30.28 -32.98
C GLU A 524 -72.47 -28.93 -33.00
N PHE A 525 -73.69 -28.86 -32.47
CA PHE A 525 -74.44 -27.62 -32.39
C PHE A 525 -73.89 -26.73 -31.27
N VAL A 526 -73.54 -27.28 -30.10
CA VAL A 526 -72.80 -26.58 -29.04
C VAL A 526 -71.42 -26.19 -29.55
N HIS A 527 -70.64 -27.09 -30.16
CA HIS A 527 -69.35 -26.72 -30.76
C HIS A 527 -69.50 -25.64 -31.84
N PHE A 528 -70.55 -25.64 -32.65
CA PHE A 528 -70.80 -24.59 -33.65
C PHE A 528 -71.30 -23.28 -33.04
N THR A 529 -72.18 -23.30 -32.03
CA THR A 529 -72.67 -22.09 -31.34
C THR A 529 -71.63 -21.53 -30.38
N THR A 530 -70.82 -22.38 -29.77
CA THR A 530 -69.64 -22.03 -28.98
C THR A 530 -68.52 -21.56 -29.88
N TYR A 531 -68.31 -22.15 -31.07
CA TYR A 531 -67.37 -21.62 -32.07
C TYR A 531 -67.84 -20.28 -32.62
N LEU A 532 -69.14 -20.11 -32.89
CA LEU A 532 -69.77 -18.83 -33.27
C LEU A 532 -69.78 -17.80 -32.15
N GLY A 533 -69.98 -18.22 -30.91
CA GLY A 533 -69.98 -17.38 -29.69
C GLY A 533 -68.56 -16.92 -29.34
N LYS A 534 -67.61 -17.86 -29.36
CA LYS A 534 -66.17 -17.60 -29.29
C LYS A 534 -65.75 -16.65 -30.43
N LEU A 535 -66.15 -16.91 -31.68
CA LEU A 535 -65.90 -16.01 -32.82
C LEU A 535 -66.57 -14.66 -32.67
N ALA A 536 -67.82 -14.53 -32.23
CA ALA A 536 -68.51 -13.25 -32.21
C ALA A 536 -68.27 -12.40 -30.94
N GLY A 537 -67.62 -12.96 -29.91
CA GLY A 537 -67.34 -12.27 -28.65
C GLY A 537 -68.56 -12.05 -27.76
N THR A 538 -69.65 -12.82 -27.94
CA THR A 538 -70.91 -12.64 -27.19
C THR A 538 -70.91 -13.27 -25.80
N ASP A 539 -69.89 -14.04 -25.44
CA ASP A 539 -69.77 -14.65 -24.10
C ASP A 539 -69.16 -13.68 -23.05
N GLY A 540 -68.78 -12.46 -23.46
CA GLY A 540 -68.06 -11.51 -22.59
C GLY A 540 -68.86 -10.34 -22.00
N LYS A 541 -70.19 -10.27 -22.15
CA LYS A 541 -70.95 -9.05 -21.76
C LYS A 541 -71.90 -9.14 -20.57
N ASP A 542 -72.17 -10.31 -20.01
CA ASP A 542 -73.15 -10.43 -18.91
C ASP A 542 -72.56 -10.79 -17.53
N ALA A 543 -71.24 -10.96 -17.39
CA ALA A 543 -70.59 -11.34 -16.11
C ALA A 543 -70.04 -10.15 -15.26
N ALA A 544 -70.29 -8.89 -15.67
CA ALA A 544 -69.71 -7.70 -15.01
C ALA A 544 -70.57 -7.10 -13.87
N ALA A 545 -71.42 -7.89 -13.21
CA ALA A 545 -72.32 -7.38 -12.18
C ALA A 545 -72.41 -8.26 -10.92
N SER A 546 -71.29 -8.66 -10.31
CA SER A 546 -71.26 -8.91 -8.85
C SER A 546 -69.85 -9.06 -8.28
N SER A 547 -69.59 -8.29 -7.20
CA SER A 547 -68.47 -8.36 -6.23
C SER A 547 -67.09 -7.95 -6.76
N GLY A 548 -66.25 -7.14 -6.10
CA GLY A 548 -66.14 -6.74 -4.70
C GLY A 548 -64.70 -7.05 -4.24
N SER A 549 -63.87 -6.01 -4.08
CA SER A 549 -62.54 -6.01 -3.40
C SER A 549 -62.52 -6.82 -2.09
N PRO A 550 -61.37 -7.33 -1.56
CA PRO A 550 -60.11 -6.57 -1.44
C PRO A 550 -58.75 -7.32 -1.47
N ASP A 551 -57.69 -6.51 -1.63
CA ASP A 551 -56.31 -6.56 -1.10
C ASP A 551 -55.60 -7.89 -0.78
N GLY A 552 -54.38 -8.01 -1.34
CA GLY A 552 -53.18 -8.14 -0.49
C GLY A 552 -52.21 -9.29 -0.79
N ALA A 553 -50.98 -8.89 -1.13
CA ALA A 553 -49.69 -9.59 -0.99
C ALA A 553 -49.12 -10.39 -2.19
N ARG A 554 -48.08 -9.77 -2.77
CA ARG A 554 -46.98 -10.33 -3.56
C ARG A 554 -46.06 -11.22 -2.69
N GLU A 555 -45.58 -12.31 -3.27
CA GLU A 555 -44.18 -12.75 -3.37
C GLU A 555 -44.19 -14.04 -4.24
N GLU A 556 -43.72 -13.94 -5.48
CA GLU A 556 -42.39 -14.33 -5.96
C GLU A 556 -42.25 -15.84 -6.20
N GLY A 557 -41.91 -16.15 -7.45
CA GLY A 557 -41.94 -17.49 -8.02
C GLY A 557 -40.63 -18.24 -7.88
N ASP A 558 -40.73 -19.54 -8.17
CA ASP A 558 -39.62 -20.33 -8.69
C ASP A 558 -40.14 -21.10 -9.90
N ASP A 559 -39.22 -21.19 -10.84
CA ASP A 559 -39.35 -21.45 -12.25
C ASP A 559 -39.30 -22.96 -12.50
N THR A 560 -40.20 -23.49 -13.33
CA THR A 560 -39.94 -24.76 -14.03
C THR A 560 -40.80 -24.86 -15.27
N ARG A 561 -40.26 -24.28 -16.33
CA ARG A 561 -40.65 -24.49 -17.72
C ARG A 561 -40.27 -25.92 -18.14
N VAL A 562 -41.25 -26.64 -18.68
CA VAL A 562 -41.28 -27.22 -20.04
C VAL A 562 -42.19 -28.45 -20.02
N GLY A 563 -43.38 -28.27 -20.60
CA GLY A 563 -44.21 -29.33 -21.13
C GLY A 563 -44.99 -28.71 -22.28
N ASP A 564 -44.56 -29.00 -23.50
CA ASP A 564 -45.17 -28.55 -24.75
C ASP A 564 -46.69 -28.75 -24.73
N GLY A 565 -47.41 -27.64 -24.77
CA GLY A 565 -48.82 -27.60 -25.05
C GLY A 565 -49.03 -26.43 -25.98
N GLU A 566 -49.11 -26.72 -27.28
CA GLU A 566 -49.59 -25.79 -28.30
C GLU A 566 -50.91 -25.20 -27.79
N GLY A 567 -50.86 -23.93 -27.36
CA GLY A 567 -52.01 -23.22 -26.84
C GLY A 567 -53.08 -23.19 -27.92
N GLU A 568 -54.26 -23.72 -27.59
CA GLU A 568 -55.46 -23.56 -28.40
C GLU A 568 -55.63 -22.06 -28.70
N ALA A 569 -55.37 -21.68 -29.95
CA ALA A 569 -55.55 -20.33 -30.43
C ALA A 569 -57.01 -19.92 -30.17
N VAL A 570 -57.21 -18.81 -29.47
CA VAL A 570 -58.53 -18.25 -29.22
C VAL A 570 -59.09 -17.74 -30.55
N ILE A 571 -59.99 -18.51 -31.16
CA ILE A 571 -60.66 -18.18 -32.43
C ILE A 571 -61.80 -17.21 -32.12
N SER A 572 -61.47 -15.98 -31.71
CA SER A 572 -62.44 -14.90 -31.49
C SER A 572 -62.21 -13.75 -32.48
N LEU A 573 -63.26 -13.18 -33.04
CA LEU A 573 -63.20 -11.97 -33.87
C LEU A 573 -62.57 -10.83 -33.07
N GLN A 574 -62.89 -10.71 -31.79
CA GLN A 574 -62.28 -9.70 -30.92
C GLN A 574 -60.79 -10.01 -30.67
N ALA A 575 -60.40 -11.29 -30.58
CA ALA A 575 -58.98 -11.68 -30.48
C ALA A 575 -58.22 -11.51 -31.80
N MET A 576 -58.87 -11.71 -32.96
CA MET A 576 -58.29 -11.46 -34.28
C MET A 576 -58.20 -9.95 -34.59
N GLU A 577 -59.19 -9.16 -34.15
CA GLU A 577 -59.14 -7.69 -34.16
C GLU A 577 -58.06 -7.18 -33.21
N SER A 578 -57.93 -7.75 -32.00
CA SER A 578 -56.83 -7.46 -31.08
C SER A 578 -55.47 -7.83 -31.66
N ARG A 579 -55.31 -8.99 -32.31
CA ARG A 579 -54.05 -9.36 -32.98
C ARG A 579 -53.75 -8.50 -34.21
N GLN A 580 -54.78 -7.93 -34.86
CA GLN A 580 -54.61 -6.91 -35.90
C GLN A 580 -54.16 -5.58 -35.29
N GLU A 581 -54.71 -5.20 -34.12
CA GLU A 581 -54.29 -4.05 -33.33
C GLU A 581 -52.85 -4.23 -32.84
N ASP A 582 -52.45 -5.40 -32.34
CA ASP A 582 -51.06 -5.74 -31.95
C ASP A 582 -50.08 -5.56 -33.12
N VAL A 583 -50.47 -6.00 -34.33
CA VAL A 583 -49.70 -5.77 -35.54
C VAL A 583 -49.69 -4.28 -35.92
N GLY A 584 -50.79 -3.57 -35.67
CA GLY A 584 -50.88 -2.11 -35.76
C GLY A 584 -49.88 -1.42 -34.82
N ASP A 585 -49.80 -1.86 -33.57
CA ASP A 585 -48.89 -1.35 -32.54
C ASP A 585 -47.42 -1.63 -32.89
N ILE A 586 -47.10 -2.80 -33.45
CA ILE A 586 -45.78 -3.09 -34.02
C ILE A 586 -45.46 -2.11 -35.16
N MET A 587 -46.42 -1.85 -36.04
CA MET A 587 -46.24 -0.92 -37.16
C MET A 587 -46.18 0.55 -36.71
N ASP A 588 -46.79 0.89 -35.57
CA ASP A 588 -46.69 2.20 -34.96
C ASP A 588 -45.36 2.36 -34.21
N LEU A 589 -44.82 1.32 -33.56
CA LEU A 589 -43.45 1.29 -33.04
C LEU A 589 -42.42 1.52 -34.15
N VAL A 590 -42.62 0.89 -35.32
CA VAL A 590 -41.80 1.10 -36.52
C VAL A 590 -41.83 2.56 -36.99
N LYS A 591 -42.98 3.25 -36.89
CA LYS A 591 -43.09 4.69 -37.20
C LYS A 591 -42.45 5.56 -36.13
N GLU A 592 -42.69 5.24 -34.85
CA GLU A 592 -42.19 5.98 -33.68
C GLU A 592 -40.65 6.04 -33.67
N PHE A 593 -40.00 4.92 -33.99
CA PHE A 593 -38.54 4.83 -34.08
C PHE A 593 -37.97 5.08 -35.50
N ASN A 594 -38.81 5.51 -36.46
CA ASN A 594 -38.43 5.83 -37.85
C ASN A 594 -37.67 4.71 -38.60
N ILE A 595 -38.09 3.46 -38.42
CA ILE A 595 -37.48 2.29 -39.05
C ILE A 595 -37.88 2.24 -40.54
N LYS A 596 -36.91 2.04 -41.45
CA LYS A 596 -37.15 2.04 -42.91
C LYS A 596 -37.96 0.81 -43.33
N THR A 597 -39.20 1.02 -43.80
CA THR A 597 -40.09 -0.03 -44.32
C THR A 597 -40.38 0.08 -45.82
N SER A 598 -40.58 -1.07 -46.46
CA SER A 598 -40.89 -1.22 -47.89
C SER A 598 -42.38 -0.99 -48.18
N THR A 599 -42.71 -0.47 -49.38
CA THR A 599 -44.09 -0.26 -49.84
C THR A 599 -44.93 -1.54 -49.81
N LYS A 600 -44.30 -2.71 -50.02
CA LYS A 600 -44.98 -4.02 -49.92
C LYS A 600 -45.48 -4.35 -48.51
N GLN A 601 -44.75 -3.93 -47.48
CA GLN A 601 -45.13 -4.21 -46.08
C GLN A 601 -46.37 -3.41 -45.66
N ARG A 602 -46.57 -2.23 -46.26
CA ARG A 602 -47.74 -1.38 -46.00
C ARG A 602 -49.00 -1.85 -46.73
N THR A 603 -48.86 -2.43 -47.92
CA THR A 603 -50.00 -2.94 -48.69
C THR A 603 -50.59 -4.21 -48.08
N SER A 604 -49.77 -5.13 -47.55
CA SER A 604 -50.24 -6.37 -46.93
C SER A 604 -51.03 -6.15 -45.63
N PHE A 605 -50.73 -5.10 -44.87
CA PHE A 605 -51.53 -4.71 -43.71
C PHE A 605 -52.94 -4.22 -44.11
N MET A 606 -53.07 -3.55 -45.26
CA MET A 606 -54.37 -3.09 -45.76
C MET A 606 -55.26 -4.26 -46.22
N GLU A 607 -54.66 -5.31 -46.79
CA GLU A 607 -55.35 -6.56 -47.16
C GLU A 607 -55.90 -7.31 -45.93
N LEU A 608 -55.17 -7.30 -44.81
CA LEU A 608 -55.61 -7.88 -43.53
C LEU A 608 -56.91 -7.21 -43.02
N SER A 609 -56.96 -5.89 -43.02
CA SER A 609 -58.16 -5.13 -42.60
C SER A 609 -59.39 -5.43 -43.46
N GLN A 610 -59.20 -5.66 -44.77
CA GLN A 610 -60.29 -6.00 -45.69
C GLN A 610 -60.83 -7.43 -45.46
N ALA A 611 -59.95 -8.39 -45.16
CA ALA A 611 -60.35 -9.77 -44.86
C ALA A 611 -61.16 -9.89 -43.56
N LEU A 612 -60.79 -9.14 -42.52
CA LEU A 612 -61.54 -9.06 -41.25
C LEU A 612 -62.96 -8.53 -41.45
N GLY A 613 -63.13 -7.49 -42.29
CA GLY A 613 -64.45 -6.95 -42.61
C GLY A 613 -65.38 -7.97 -43.31
N SER A 614 -64.81 -8.91 -44.08
CA SER A 614 -65.59 -9.99 -44.72
C SER A 614 -66.08 -11.03 -43.71
N LEU A 615 -65.23 -11.42 -42.76
CA LEU A 615 -65.56 -12.40 -41.72
C LEU A 615 -66.69 -11.88 -40.80
N ARG A 616 -66.65 -10.59 -40.46
CA ARG A 616 -67.68 -9.93 -39.64
C ARG A 616 -69.09 -10.06 -40.23
N ASN A 617 -69.24 -9.86 -41.54
CA ASN A 617 -70.54 -9.97 -42.22
C ASN A 617 -71.06 -11.42 -42.23
N GLN A 618 -70.15 -12.41 -42.32
CA GLN A 618 -70.50 -13.82 -42.33
C GLN A 618 -70.98 -14.30 -40.95
N ILE A 619 -70.37 -13.80 -39.87
CA ILE A 619 -70.78 -14.08 -38.48
C ILE A 619 -72.21 -13.58 -38.21
N GLU A 620 -72.55 -12.36 -38.65
CA GLU A 620 -73.86 -11.75 -38.45
C GLU A 620 -74.98 -12.56 -39.15
N PHE A 621 -74.68 -13.15 -40.31
CA PHE A 621 -75.60 -14.04 -41.03
C PHE A 621 -75.85 -15.37 -40.29
N SER A 622 -74.82 -15.98 -39.71
CA SER A 622 -74.92 -17.25 -38.98
C SER A 622 -75.60 -17.13 -37.61
N GLN A 623 -75.51 -15.98 -36.94
CA GLN A 623 -76.17 -15.72 -35.64
C GLN A 623 -77.71 -15.70 -35.73
N GLY A 624 -78.29 -15.29 -36.86
CA GLY A 624 -79.75 -15.26 -37.05
C GLY A 624 -80.43 -16.65 -37.12
N ASN A 625 -79.66 -17.73 -37.21
CA ASN A 625 -80.17 -19.10 -37.45
C ASN A 625 -80.08 -20.02 -36.20
N THR A 626 -79.58 -19.52 -35.06
CA THR A 626 -79.33 -20.30 -33.85
C THR A 626 -80.54 -20.38 -32.90
N GLU A 627 -81.43 -19.39 -32.88
CA GLU A 627 -82.62 -19.34 -31.99
C GLU A 627 -83.59 -20.52 -32.16
N ALA A 628 -83.69 -21.09 -33.37
CA ALA A 628 -84.60 -22.21 -33.66
C ALA A 628 -84.13 -23.56 -33.07
N ASN A 629 -82.84 -23.71 -32.79
CA ASN A 629 -82.22 -24.97 -32.36
C ASN A 629 -82.00 -25.05 -30.83
N ILE A 630 -81.92 -23.90 -30.14
CA ILE A 630 -81.69 -23.81 -28.69
C ILE A 630 -82.79 -24.52 -27.88
N ASN A 631 -84.06 -24.36 -28.25
CA ASN A 631 -85.20 -24.95 -27.53
C ASN A 631 -85.22 -26.50 -27.54
N ARG A 632 -84.52 -27.15 -28.47
CA ARG A 632 -84.44 -28.63 -28.55
C ARG A 632 -83.49 -29.19 -27.49
N PHE A 633 -82.37 -28.52 -27.24
CA PHE A 633 -81.25 -29.04 -26.46
C PHE A 633 -81.33 -28.71 -24.96
N ILE A 634 -82.04 -27.65 -24.58
CA ILE A 634 -82.36 -27.32 -23.17
C ILE A 634 -83.07 -28.48 -22.44
N LYS A 635 -83.84 -29.29 -23.18
CA LYS A 635 -84.61 -30.41 -22.63
C LYS A 635 -83.76 -31.66 -22.32
N GLU A 636 -82.59 -31.79 -22.95
CA GLU A 636 -81.67 -32.93 -22.76
C GLU A 636 -80.73 -32.68 -21.55
N LEU A 637 -80.21 -31.46 -21.38
CA LEU A 637 -79.35 -31.07 -20.24
C LEU A 637 -80.04 -31.13 -18.87
N GLY A 638 -81.35 -30.86 -18.81
CA GLY A 638 -82.12 -30.96 -17.58
C GLY A 638 -82.18 -32.38 -16.95
N GLN A 639 -81.73 -33.41 -17.67
CA GLN A 639 -81.69 -34.80 -17.20
C GLN A 639 -80.32 -35.23 -16.62
N GLU A 640 -79.24 -34.50 -16.92
CA GLU A 640 -77.86 -34.90 -16.54
C GLU A 640 -77.39 -34.33 -15.18
N ILE A 641 -77.88 -33.15 -14.80
CA ILE A 641 -77.48 -32.45 -13.55
C ILE A 641 -77.71 -33.28 -12.26
N PRO A 642 -78.84 -34.01 -12.09
CA PRO A 642 -79.06 -34.84 -10.90
C PRO A 642 -78.11 -36.04 -10.78
N VAL A 643 -77.60 -36.54 -11.91
CA VAL A 643 -76.70 -37.71 -11.96
C VAL A 643 -75.31 -37.34 -11.45
N MET A 644 -74.86 -36.12 -11.72
CA MET A 644 -73.52 -35.67 -11.32
C MET A 644 -73.44 -35.31 -9.82
N LEU A 645 -74.48 -34.71 -9.25
CA LEU A 645 -74.54 -34.46 -7.79
C LEU A 645 -74.48 -35.77 -6.96
N ASP A 646 -75.01 -36.87 -7.48
CA ASP A 646 -74.88 -38.21 -6.88
C ASP A 646 -73.44 -38.75 -6.97
N CYS A 647 -72.70 -38.47 -8.06
CA CYS A 647 -71.29 -38.83 -8.21
C CYS A 647 -70.36 -38.10 -7.23
N VAL A 648 -70.58 -36.80 -6.97
CA VAL A 648 -69.79 -36.01 -6.00
C VAL A 648 -69.99 -36.54 -4.58
N THR A 649 -71.23 -36.89 -4.23
CA THR A 649 -71.56 -37.44 -2.91
C THR A 649 -70.85 -38.79 -2.69
N LYS A 650 -70.82 -39.65 -3.72
CA LYS A 650 -70.07 -40.92 -3.71
C LYS A 650 -68.55 -40.73 -3.60
N GLY A 651 -68.00 -39.62 -4.09
CA GLY A 651 -66.57 -39.27 -3.96
C GLY A 651 -66.16 -38.96 -2.51
N PHE A 652 -66.97 -38.18 -1.79
CA PHE A 652 -66.76 -37.91 -0.36
C PHE A 652 -66.89 -39.16 0.51
N ASP A 653 -67.87 -40.03 0.21
CA ASP A 653 -68.08 -41.27 0.96
C ASP A 653 -66.89 -42.24 0.80
N LYS A 654 -66.22 -42.24 -0.37
CA LYS A 654 -64.99 -43.02 -0.60
C LYS A 654 -63.76 -42.45 0.11
N LEU A 655 -63.63 -41.12 0.22
CA LEU A 655 -62.53 -40.47 0.97
C LEU A 655 -62.70 -40.54 2.49
N ARG A 656 -63.93 -40.74 2.98
CA ARG A 656 -64.25 -41.02 4.38
C ARG A 656 -64.16 -42.50 4.76
N ASP A 657 -63.77 -43.37 3.82
CA ASP A 657 -63.58 -44.78 4.11
C ASP A 657 -62.49 -44.99 5.19
N HIS A 658 -62.78 -45.87 6.15
CA HIS A 658 -61.92 -46.13 7.32
C HIS A 658 -60.52 -46.62 6.93
N LYS A 659 -60.33 -47.14 5.71
CA LYS A 659 -59.05 -47.58 5.16
C LYS A 659 -58.01 -46.47 4.98
N LEU A 660 -58.43 -45.24 4.66
CA LEU A 660 -57.54 -44.10 4.39
C LEU A 660 -56.99 -43.43 5.67
N SER A 661 -57.55 -43.83 6.83
CA SER A 661 -57.11 -43.43 8.17
C SER A 661 -56.59 -44.61 9.00
N ASP A 662 -56.44 -45.79 8.38
CA ASP A 662 -56.04 -47.02 9.06
C ASP A 662 -54.54 -47.04 9.34
N GLU A 663 -54.19 -47.11 10.62
CA GLU A 663 -52.82 -47.07 11.10
C GLU A 663 -52.01 -48.32 10.72
N SER A 664 -52.69 -49.44 10.46
CA SER A 664 -52.05 -50.72 10.12
C SER A 664 -51.51 -50.72 8.68
N LEU A 665 -52.25 -50.09 7.75
CA LEU A 665 -51.88 -49.98 6.34
C LEU A 665 -50.67 -49.06 6.13
N ALA A 666 -50.52 -48.01 6.95
CA ALA A 666 -49.36 -47.13 6.93
C ALA A 666 -48.02 -47.82 7.25
N SER A 667 -48.07 -48.98 7.92
CA SER A 667 -46.86 -49.68 8.38
C SER A 667 -46.40 -50.77 7.41
N SER A 668 -47.26 -51.25 6.51
CA SER A 668 -46.93 -52.25 5.48
C SER A 668 -46.68 -51.60 4.12
N LYS A 669 -45.63 -52.00 3.40
CA LYS A 669 -45.34 -51.51 2.04
C LYS A 669 -46.48 -51.84 1.07
N GLU A 670 -47.02 -53.04 1.16
CA GLU A 670 -48.17 -53.50 0.36
C GLU A 670 -49.43 -52.69 0.69
N GLY A 671 -49.63 -52.36 1.96
CA GLY A 671 -50.75 -51.53 2.42
C GLY A 671 -50.64 -50.07 1.96
N ARG A 672 -49.44 -49.47 2.00
CA ARG A 672 -49.21 -48.11 1.47
C ARG A 672 -49.41 -48.05 -0.03
N GLN A 673 -48.99 -49.08 -0.77
CA GLN A 673 -49.18 -49.15 -2.22
C GLN A 673 -50.66 -49.34 -2.59
N GLU A 674 -51.41 -50.20 -1.89
CA GLU A 674 -52.86 -50.34 -2.07
C GLU A 674 -53.59 -49.01 -1.80
N VAL A 675 -53.17 -48.27 -0.77
CA VAL A 675 -53.71 -46.94 -0.45
C VAL A 675 -53.36 -45.92 -1.54
N LEU A 676 -52.15 -45.93 -2.08
CA LEU A 676 -51.76 -45.04 -3.18
C LEU A 676 -52.50 -45.35 -4.49
N GLU A 677 -52.70 -46.63 -4.83
CA GLU A 677 -53.47 -47.04 -6.01
C GLU A 677 -54.96 -46.69 -5.88
N THR A 678 -55.54 -46.86 -4.69
CA THR A 678 -56.92 -46.45 -4.42
C THR A 678 -57.07 -44.93 -4.43
N LEU A 679 -56.08 -44.18 -3.92
CA LEU A 679 -56.03 -42.72 -4.03
C LEU A 679 -55.87 -42.27 -5.49
N GLU A 680 -55.10 -42.97 -6.32
CA GLU A 680 -54.97 -42.67 -7.75
C GLU A 680 -56.28 -42.91 -8.49
N HIS A 681 -56.99 -44.00 -8.20
CA HIS A 681 -58.32 -44.24 -8.77
C HIS A 681 -59.36 -43.21 -8.27
N ILE A 682 -59.26 -42.76 -7.01
CA ILE A 682 -60.11 -41.69 -6.48
C ILE A 682 -59.76 -40.37 -7.17
N ASP A 683 -58.48 -40.06 -7.37
CA ASP A 683 -58.01 -38.84 -8.02
C ASP A 683 -58.42 -38.79 -9.50
N GLN A 684 -58.32 -39.90 -10.24
CA GLN A 684 -58.85 -40.03 -11.60
C GLN A 684 -60.36 -39.83 -11.66
N HIS A 685 -61.10 -40.36 -10.68
CA HIS A 685 -62.55 -40.17 -10.60
C HIS A 685 -62.92 -38.72 -10.21
N VAL A 686 -62.16 -38.09 -9.30
CA VAL A 686 -62.32 -36.67 -8.94
C VAL A 686 -62.00 -35.79 -10.14
N ALA A 687 -60.94 -36.08 -10.89
CA ALA A 687 -60.58 -35.39 -12.13
C ALA A 687 -61.67 -35.53 -13.20
N ALA A 688 -62.20 -36.74 -13.44
CA ALA A 688 -63.31 -36.95 -14.35
C ALA A 688 -64.58 -36.21 -13.93
N THR A 689 -64.88 -36.19 -12.61
CA THR A 689 -66.05 -35.47 -12.07
C THR A 689 -65.87 -33.95 -12.17
N ILE A 690 -64.64 -33.44 -12.04
CA ILE A 690 -64.31 -32.02 -12.27
C ILE A 690 -64.51 -31.67 -13.75
N VAL A 691 -64.02 -32.50 -14.66
CA VAL A 691 -64.17 -32.29 -16.11
C VAL A 691 -65.65 -32.35 -16.52
N ASP A 692 -66.42 -33.29 -15.99
CA ASP A 692 -67.86 -33.39 -16.24
C ASP A 692 -68.63 -32.21 -15.63
N ALA A 693 -68.25 -31.73 -14.43
CA ALA A 693 -68.85 -30.56 -13.80
C ALA A 693 -68.55 -29.26 -14.57
N GLN A 694 -67.32 -29.12 -15.07
CA GLN A 694 -66.93 -28.03 -15.97
C GLN A 694 -67.70 -28.11 -17.29
N ARG A 695 -67.77 -29.29 -17.92
CA ARG A 695 -68.54 -29.50 -19.16
C ARG A 695 -70.02 -29.12 -19.01
N ILE A 696 -70.66 -29.49 -17.89
CA ILE A 696 -72.06 -29.15 -17.62
C ILE A 696 -72.21 -27.65 -17.37
N ASN A 697 -71.29 -27.01 -16.62
CA ASN A 697 -71.29 -25.57 -16.43
C ASN A 697 -71.09 -24.82 -17.76
N ASP A 698 -70.16 -25.26 -18.61
CA ASP A 698 -69.89 -24.71 -19.94
C ASP A 698 -71.12 -24.82 -20.85
N TYR A 699 -71.85 -25.94 -20.79
CA TYR A 699 -73.09 -26.13 -21.54
C TYR A 699 -74.25 -25.28 -20.98
N GLN A 700 -74.35 -25.11 -19.66
CA GLN A 700 -75.33 -24.22 -19.03
C GLN A 700 -75.06 -22.75 -19.37
N GLU A 701 -73.79 -22.34 -19.40
CA GLU A 701 -73.32 -21.00 -19.74
C GLU A 701 -73.53 -20.69 -21.22
N ALA A 702 -73.14 -21.60 -22.13
CA ALA A 702 -73.32 -21.45 -23.58
C ALA A 702 -74.81 -21.38 -23.99
N LEU A 703 -75.71 -22.00 -23.22
CA LEU A 703 -77.16 -21.94 -23.45
C LEU A 703 -77.87 -20.84 -22.64
N LYS A 704 -77.13 -20.02 -21.91
CA LYS A 704 -77.61 -18.90 -21.07
C LYS A 704 -78.65 -19.31 -20.02
N ILE A 705 -78.43 -20.43 -19.35
CA ILE A 705 -79.25 -20.94 -18.22
C ILE A 705 -78.47 -20.69 -16.92
N GLU A 706 -79.17 -20.55 -15.78
CA GLU A 706 -78.53 -20.39 -14.46
C GLU A 706 -77.53 -21.54 -14.18
N VAL A 707 -76.27 -21.15 -13.97
CA VAL A 707 -75.14 -22.07 -13.70
C VAL A 707 -75.25 -22.59 -12.27
N THR A 708 -75.09 -23.90 -12.11
CA THR A 708 -75.17 -24.56 -10.80
C THR A 708 -73.81 -24.50 -10.09
N PRO A 709 -73.68 -23.87 -8.92
CA PRO A 709 -72.40 -23.81 -8.22
C PRO A 709 -72.06 -25.16 -7.56
N PHE A 710 -70.99 -25.81 -8.01
CA PHE A 710 -70.53 -27.11 -7.50
C PHE A 710 -69.48 -26.97 -6.37
N GLU A 711 -69.76 -26.17 -5.34
CA GLU A 711 -68.80 -25.87 -4.22
C GLU A 711 -68.24 -27.13 -3.54
N LYS A 712 -69.03 -28.20 -3.48
CA LYS A 712 -68.61 -29.49 -2.92
C LYS A 712 -67.50 -30.17 -3.73
N VAL A 713 -67.35 -29.87 -5.02
CA VAL A 713 -66.29 -30.45 -5.88
C VAL A 713 -64.92 -29.85 -5.52
N ASP A 714 -64.86 -28.56 -5.20
CA ASP A 714 -63.63 -27.89 -4.79
C ASP A 714 -63.16 -28.35 -3.40
N GLU A 715 -64.10 -28.50 -2.46
CA GLU A 715 -63.83 -29.11 -1.15
C GLU A 715 -63.28 -30.54 -1.28
N LEU A 716 -63.81 -31.32 -2.24
CA LEU A 716 -63.37 -32.70 -2.52
C LEU A 716 -61.92 -32.72 -3.05
N LYS A 717 -61.56 -31.79 -3.93
CA LYS A 717 -60.21 -31.65 -4.52
C LYS A 717 -59.16 -31.29 -3.48
N VAL A 718 -59.44 -30.31 -2.61
CA VAL A 718 -58.51 -29.87 -1.56
C VAL A 718 -58.25 -31.01 -0.55
N LEU A 719 -59.30 -31.74 -0.17
CA LEU A 719 -59.18 -32.87 0.74
C LEU A 719 -58.41 -34.03 0.10
N CYS A 720 -58.71 -34.40 -1.14
CA CYS A 720 -58.00 -35.45 -1.89
C CYS A 720 -56.50 -35.14 -2.01
N GLY A 721 -56.15 -33.92 -2.43
CA GLY A 721 -54.75 -33.50 -2.58
C GLY A 721 -53.97 -33.49 -1.26
N SER A 722 -54.61 -33.15 -0.14
CA SER A 722 -53.98 -33.16 1.18
C SER A 722 -53.69 -34.57 1.68
N VAL A 723 -54.61 -35.52 1.43
CA VAL A 723 -54.43 -36.94 1.76
C VAL A 723 -53.39 -37.60 0.85
N ALA A 724 -53.44 -37.35 -0.46
CA ALA A 724 -52.46 -37.89 -1.41
C ALA A 724 -51.03 -37.44 -1.10
N ARG A 725 -50.83 -36.16 -0.74
CA ARG A 725 -49.52 -35.63 -0.35
C ARG A 725 -48.97 -36.32 0.89
N LEU A 726 -49.79 -36.55 1.91
CA LEU A 726 -49.38 -37.25 3.13
C LEU A 726 -48.88 -38.67 2.82
N TRP A 727 -49.66 -39.46 2.08
CA TRP A 727 -49.31 -40.86 1.79
C TRP A 727 -48.13 -40.99 0.83
N LYS A 728 -48.01 -40.10 -0.16
CA LYS A 728 -46.86 -40.06 -1.06
C LYS A 728 -45.57 -39.70 -0.31
N SER A 729 -45.59 -38.64 0.51
CA SER A 729 -44.43 -38.25 1.30
C SER A 729 -44.06 -39.28 2.37
N LEU A 730 -45.04 -40.03 2.91
CA LEU A 730 -44.78 -41.15 3.81
C LEU A 730 -44.06 -42.31 3.10
N GLU A 731 -44.49 -42.70 1.89
CA GLU A 731 -43.83 -43.75 1.12
C GLU A 731 -42.42 -43.33 0.68
N GLU A 732 -42.25 -42.10 0.19
CA GLU A 732 -40.94 -41.53 -0.14
C GLU A 732 -40.01 -41.49 1.08
N TRP A 733 -40.52 -41.11 2.26
CA TRP A 733 -39.75 -41.13 3.49
C TRP A 733 -39.32 -42.54 3.88
N GLU A 734 -40.20 -43.54 3.80
CA GLU A 734 -39.86 -44.93 4.13
C GLU A 734 -38.77 -45.47 3.18
N GLN A 735 -38.87 -45.18 1.88
CA GLN A 735 -37.85 -45.59 0.90
C GLN A 735 -36.52 -44.88 1.14
N THR A 736 -36.55 -43.57 1.35
CA THR A 736 -35.33 -42.76 1.49
C THR A 736 -34.64 -43.03 2.83
N SER A 737 -35.41 -43.17 3.92
CA SER A 737 -34.87 -43.55 5.23
C SER A 737 -34.30 -44.97 5.23
N GLU A 738 -34.93 -45.93 4.55
CA GLU A 738 -34.38 -47.28 4.39
C GLU A 738 -33.07 -47.27 3.58
N GLN A 739 -32.99 -46.44 2.53
CA GLN A 739 -31.74 -46.25 1.78
C GLN A 739 -30.64 -45.64 2.64
N TRP A 740 -30.93 -44.60 3.44
CA TRP A 740 -29.95 -44.01 4.36
C TRP A 740 -29.45 -45.01 5.41
N LEU A 741 -30.33 -45.88 5.92
CA LEU A 741 -29.95 -46.93 6.88
C LEU A 741 -29.04 -48.00 6.26
N GLN A 742 -29.07 -48.17 4.93
CA GLN A 742 -28.20 -49.09 4.19
C GLN A 742 -26.87 -48.46 3.76
N TRP A 743 -26.71 -47.14 3.88
CA TRP A 743 -25.46 -46.48 3.52
C TRP A 743 -24.33 -46.90 4.47
N ARG A 744 -23.17 -47.15 3.87
CA ARG A 744 -21.92 -47.42 4.58
C ARG A 744 -21.53 -46.20 5.40
N PHE A 745 -21.29 -46.41 6.69
CA PHE A 745 -21.06 -45.32 7.65
C PHE A 745 -19.92 -44.38 7.22
N GLY A 746 -18.84 -44.92 6.65
CA GLY A 746 -17.69 -44.15 6.16
C GLY A 746 -17.99 -43.14 5.04
N LEU A 747 -19.05 -43.34 4.26
CA LEU A 747 -19.44 -42.50 3.11
C LEU A 747 -20.70 -41.66 3.38
N VAL A 748 -21.26 -41.73 4.59
CA VAL A 748 -22.46 -40.96 4.95
C VAL A 748 -22.11 -39.46 5.00
N ASP A 749 -22.89 -38.69 4.24
CA ASP A 749 -22.90 -37.23 4.25
C ASP A 749 -24.02 -36.74 5.18
N VAL A 750 -23.64 -36.35 6.39
CA VAL A 750 -24.60 -36.02 7.46
C VAL A 750 -25.30 -34.69 7.19
N ASP A 751 -24.67 -33.75 6.48
CA ASP A 751 -25.24 -32.46 6.15
C ASP A 751 -26.35 -32.57 5.10
N LYS A 752 -26.19 -33.44 4.11
CA LYS A 752 -27.24 -33.73 3.11
C LYS A 752 -28.48 -34.35 3.78
N ILE A 753 -28.28 -35.38 4.60
CA ILE A 753 -29.38 -36.05 5.32
C ILE A 753 -30.13 -35.05 6.21
N SER A 754 -29.42 -34.21 6.96
CA SER A 754 -30.03 -33.20 7.84
C SER A 754 -30.96 -32.23 7.07
N LYS A 755 -30.54 -31.78 5.88
CA LYS A 755 -31.36 -30.91 5.02
C LYS A 755 -32.62 -31.61 4.52
N GLU A 756 -32.52 -32.85 4.06
CA GLU A 756 -33.67 -33.62 3.55
C GLU A 756 -34.67 -33.95 4.67
N VAL A 757 -34.19 -34.33 5.86
CA VAL A 757 -35.04 -34.57 7.04
C VAL A 757 -35.84 -33.33 7.45
N ALA A 758 -35.27 -32.13 7.30
CA ALA A 758 -35.99 -30.88 7.58
C ALA A 758 -37.17 -30.62 6.61
N VAL A 759 -37.04 -31.04 5.34
CA VAL A 759 -38.13 -30.93 4.34
C VAL A 759 -39.31 -31.82 4.74
N TYR A 760 -39.05 -33.11 5.03
CA TYR A 760 -40.10 -34.04 5.45
C TYR A 760 -40.73 -33.65 6.80
N GLN A 761 -39.96 -33.04 7.71
CA GLN A 761 -40.50 -32.51 8.96
C GLN A 761 -41.53 -31.40 8.71
N LYS A 762 -41.27 -30.50 7.75
CA LYS A 762 -42.19 -29.42 7.37
C LYS A 762 -43.48 -29.99 6.78
N VAL A 763 -43.37 -30.98 5.89
CA VAL A 763 -44.54 -31.65 5.27
C VAL A 763 -45.39 -32.36 6.33
N ALA A 764 -44.76 -33.13 7.23
CA ALA A 764 -45.44 -33.84 8.31
C ALA A 764 -46.23 -32.90 9.23
N MET A 765 -45.64 -31.74 9.57
CA MET A 765 -46.28 -30.74 10.42
C MET A 765 -47.47 -30.05 9.72
N GLN A 766 -47.36 -29.78 8.41
CA GLN A 766 -48.46 -29.23 7.61
C GLN A 766 -49.62 -30.21 7.44
N SER A 767 -49.34 -31.48 7.16
CA SER A 767 -50.36 -32.53 7.05
C SER A 767 -51.09 -32.77 8.36
N THR A 768 -50.40 -32.69 9.50
CA THR A 768 -51.04 -32.83 10.83
C THR A 768 -52.00 -31.67 11.13
N LYS A 769 -51.69 -30.45 10.65
CA LYS A 769 -52.57 -29.28 10.79
C LYS A 769 -53.80 -29.33 9.87
N GLN A 770 -53.64 -29.86 8.66
CA GLN A 770 -54.73 -29.94 7.67
C GLN A 770 -55.65 -31.14 7.88
N LEU A 771 -55.16 -32.19 8.56
CA LEU A 771 -55.86 -33.46 8.78
C LEU A 771 -55.92 -33.78 10.30
N GLU A 772 -56.50 -32.87 11.09
CA GLU A 772 -56.47 -32.89 12.58
C GLU A 772 -57.01 -34.19 13.22
N THR A 773 -57.72 -35.04 12.48
CA THR A 773 -58.30 -36.31 12.94
C THR A 773 -57.63 -37.57 12.37
N ASN A 774 -56.57 -37.45 11.55
CA ASN A 774 -55.92 -38.59 10.89
C ASN A 774 -54.73 -39.13 11.70
N ALA A 775 -54.81 -40.40 12.14
CA ALA A 775 -53.77 -41.09 12.91
C ALA A 775 -52.43 -41.28 12.15
N VAL A 776 -52.47 -41.35 10.81
CA VAL A 776 -51.29 -41.57 9.97
C VAL A 776 -50.38 -40.35 9.92
N ALA A 777 -50.95 -39.13 9.93
CA ALA A 777 -50.19 -37.89 9.96
C ALA A 777 -49.37 -37.73 11.26
N ALA A 778 -49.97 -38.11 12.40
CA ALA A 778 -49.28 -38.14 13.69
C ALA A 778 -48.12 -39.14 13.71
N LYS A 779 -48.32 -40.34 13.14
CA LYS A 779 -47.28 -41.38 13.05
C LYS A 779 -46.12 -40.99 12.13
N PHE A 780 -46.40 -40.37 10.99
CA PHE A 780 -45.38 -39.84 10.09
C PHE A 780 -44.52 -38.79 10.79
N THR A 781 -45.15 -37.85 11.50
CA THR A 781 -44.45 -36.83 12.28
C THR A 781 -43.57 -37.44 13.38
N ALA A 782 -44.06 -38.47 14.07
CA ALA A 782 -43.30 -39.19 15.09
C ALA A 782 -42.06 -39.89 14.50
N LYS A 783 -42.18 -40.54 13.33
CA LYS A 783 -41.06 -41.20 12.64
C LYS A 783 -39.97 -40.22 12.20
N VAL A 784 -40.34 -39.11 11.58
CA VAL A 784 -39.38 -38.07 11.15
C VAL A 784 -38.67 -37.45 12.35
N THR A 785 -39.40 -37.20 13.45
CA THR A 785 -38.83 -36.63 14.67
C THR A 785 -37.87 -37.61 15.36
N ALA A 786 -38.22 -38.90 15.41
CA ALA A 786 -37.34 -39.93 15.97
C ALA A 786 -36.02 -40.02 15.20
N PHE A 787 -36.06 -40.04 13.86
CA PHE A 787 -34.85 -40.06 13.03
C PHE A 787 -34.01 -38.79 13.21
N LYS A 788 -34.65 -37.61 13.22
CA LYS A 788 -33.96 -36.33 13.47
C LYS A 788 -33.17 -36.32 14.78
N ASN A 789 -33.74 -36.89 15.85
CA ASN A 789 -33.09 -36.93 17.16
C ASN A 789 -31.82 -37.80 17.17
N THR A 790 -31.67 -38.73 16.21
CA THR A 790 -30.47 -39.57 16.09
C THR A 790 -29.32 -38.92 15.30
N LEU A 791 -29.60 -37.93 14.45
CA LEU A 791 -28.60 -37.28 13.60
C LEU A 791 -27.41 -36.65 14.36
N PRO A 792 -27.59 -35.99 15.51
CA PRO A 792 -26.45 -35.33 16.16
C PRO A 792 -25.44 -36.32 16.77
N VAL A 793 -25.84 -37.57 17.03
CA VAL A 793 -24.93 -38.67 17.39
C VAL A 793 -24.09 -39.10 16.19
N VAL A 794 -24.74 -39.22 15.02
CA VAL A 794 -24.08 -39.55 13.76
C VAL A 794 -23.06 -38.48 13.38
N MET A 795 -23.40 -37.19 13.58
CA MET A 795 -22.46 -36.09 13.40
C MET A 795 -21.25 -36.20 14.34
N ALA A 796 -21.48 -36.51 15.62
CA ALA A 796 -20.42 -36.64 16.61
C ALA A 796 -19.43 -37.75 16.26
N LEU A 797 -19.92 -38.91 15.81
CA LEU A 797 -19.11 -40.05 15.38
C LEU A 797 -18.44 -39.86 14.01
N ARG A 798 -18.93 -38.93 13.18
CA ARG A 798 -18.32 -38.57 11.88
C ARG A 798 -17.30 -37.45 11.98
N ASN A 799 -17.02 -36.97 13.19
CA ASN A 799 -16.01 -35.95 13.41
C ASN A 799 -14.61 -36.49 13.05
N SER A 800 -13.95 -35.86 12.08
CA SER A 800 -12.60 -36.21 11.64
C SER A 800 -11.54 -36.00 12.71
N ALA A 801 -11.85 -35.24 13.77
CA ALA A 801 -10.96 -35.03 14.91
C ALA A 801 -10.82 -36.27 15.81
N LEU A 802 -11.70 -37.27 15.66
CA LEU A 802 -11.66 -38.49 16.46
C LEU A 802 -10.43 -39.33 16.08
N LYS A 803 -9.66 -39.70 17.10
CA LYS A 803 -8.45 -40.52 17.00
C LYS A 803 -8.68 -41.83 17.74
N GLU A 804 -7.76 -42.78 17.61
CA GLU A 804 -7.81 -44.11 18.24
C GLU A 804 -8.19 -44.04 19.73
N ARG A 805 -7.54 -43.16 20.51
CA ARG A 805 -7.88 -42.90 21.92
C ARG A 805 -9.35 -42.54 22.18
N HIS A 806 -9.96 -41.74 21.30
CA HIS A 806 -11.36 -41.35 21.43
C HIS A 806 -12.29 -42.50 21.04
N TRP A 807 -11.88 -43.30 20.04
CA TRP A 807 -12.60 -44.50 19.64
C TRP A 807 -12.57 -45.59 20.70
N GLU A 808 -11.47 -45.74 21.45
CA GLU A 808 -11.41 -46.63 22.62
C GLU A 808 -12.43 -46.25 23.69
N GLU A 809 -12.51 -44.96 24.05
CA GLU A 809 -13.51 -44.46 25.02
C GLU A 809 -14.95 -44.64 24.52
N ILE A 810 -15.19 -44.36 23.23
CA ILE A 810 -16.51 -44.54 22.59
C ILE A 810 -16.89 -46.03 22.56
N ASN A 811 -15.94 -46.92 22.26
CA ASN A 811 -16.15 -48.37 22.25
C ASN A 811 -16.43 -48.92 23.66
N GLU A 812 -15.81 -48.36 24.70
CA GLU A 812 -16.09 -48.71 26.10
C GLU A 812 -17.52 -48.30 26.51
N ILE A 813 -17.96 -47.10 26.09
CA ILE A 813 -19.31 -46.58 26.38
C ILE A 813 -20.39 -47.38 25.64
N ILE A 814 -20.16 -47.71 24.37
CA ILE A 814 -21.10 -48.47 23.55
C ILE A 814 -21.05 -49.97 23.89
N GLY A 815 -19.92 -50.46 24.44
CA GLY A 815 -19.70 -51.86 24.79
C GLY A 815 -19.46 -52.79 23.59
N VAL A 816 -19.22 -52.22 22.41
CA VAL A 816 -18.98 -52.92 21.14
C VAL A 816 -17.86 -52.19 20.41
N GLU A 817 -16.90 -52.95 19.88
CA GLU A 817 -15.81 -52.42 19.07
C GLU A 817 -16.33 -52.06 17.67
N LEU A 818 -16.31 -50.76 17.35
CA LEU A 818 -16.75 -50.26 16.05
C LEU A 818 -15.58 -50.31 15.05
N ASP A 819 -15.64 -51.25 14.11
CA ASP A 819 -14.76 -51.27 12.95
C ASP A 819 -15.33 -50.34 11.86
N LEU A 820 -14.77 -49.12 11.78
CA LEU A 820 -15.18 -48.09 10.83
C LEU A 820 -14.76 -48.39 9.39
N GLU A 821 -13.82 -49.32 9.19
CA GLU A 821 -13.34 -49.75 7.87
C GLU A 821 -14.14 -50.95 7.33
N SER A 822 -14.96 -51.57 8.17
CA SER A 822 -15.81 -52.68 7.76
C SER A 822 -16.90 -52.21 6.78
N ASP A 823 -16.94 -52.87 5.62
CA ASP A 823 -18.00 -52.72 4.63
C ASP A 823 -19.40 -53.12 5.15
N GLU A 824 -19.46 -53.78 6.33
CA GLU A 824 -20.69 -54.25 6.99
C GLU A 824 -21.29 -53.21 7.96
N LEU A 825 -20.55 -52.14 8.31
CA LEU A 825 -21.03 -51.10 9.22
C LEU A 825 -21.92 -50.08 8.47
N THR A 826 -23.23 -50.32 8.49
CA THR A 826 -24.22 -49.39 7.95
C THR A 826 -24.83 -48.49 9.03
N LEU A 827 -25.40 -47.34 8.64
CA LEU A 827 -26.08 -46.43 9.58
C LEU A 827 -27.19 -47.14 10.38
N GLY A 828 -27.91 -48.08 9.77
CA GLY A 828 -28.95 -48.85 10.43
C GLY A 828 -28.41 -49.83 11.48
N VAL A 829 -27.28 -50.47 11.20
CA VAL A 829 -26.60 -51.33 12.19
C VAL A 829 -26.12 -50.49 13.37
N LEU A 830 -25.53 -49.32 13.11
CA LEU A 830 -25.09 -48.39 14.16
C LEU A 830 -26.26 -47.93 15.05
N LEU A 831 -27.39 -47.52 14.47
CA LEU A 831 -28.57 -47.12 15.25
C LEU A 831 -29.17 -48.30 16.05
N SER A 832 -29.12 -49.53 15.52
CA SER A 832 -29.59 -50.72 16.22
C SER A 832 -28.74 -51.10 17.44
N MET A 833 -27.48 -50.66 17.48
CA MET A 833 -26.56 -50.85 18.60
C MET A 833 -26.87 -49.92 19.80
N GLY A 834 -27.85 -49.02 19.67
CA GLY A 834 -28.34 -48.21 20.80
C GLY A 834 -27.47 -46.99 21.12
N VAL A 835 -26.76 -46.46 20.11
CA VAL A 835 -25.89 -45.28 20.21
C VAL A 835 -26.68 -44.00 20.58
N ASP A 836 -28.00 -44.00 20.36
CA ASP A 836 -28.93 -42.96 20.80
C ASP A 836 -29.01 -42.82 22.33
N LYS A 837 -28.75 -43.89 23.09
CA LYS A 837 -28.81 -43.88 24.56
C LYS A 837 -27.62 -43.20 25.22
N SER A 838 -26.46 -43.21 24.56
CA SER A 838 -25.21 -42.63 25.05
C SER A 838 -24.83 -41.36 24.27
N MET A 839 -25.84 -40.67 23.72
CA MET A 839 -25.67 -39.49 22.86
C MET A 839 -24.85 -38.37 23.50
N GLU A 840 -25.17 -38.01 24.75
CA GLU A 840 -24.52 -36.88 25.44
C GLU A 840 -23.02 -37.15 25.67
N GLU A 841 -22.67 -38.38 26.08
CA GLU A 841 -21.29 -38.80 26.35
C GLU A 841 -20.45 -38.81 25.06
N ILE A 842 -21.01 -39.33 23.96
CA ILE A 842 -20.33 -39.36 22.65
C ILE A 842 -20.13 -37.94 22.11
N GLN A 843 -21.10 -37.04 22.31
CA GLN A 843 -20.97 -35.63 21.92
C GLN A 843 -19.90 -34.91 22.73
N GLU A 844 -19.77 -35.20 24.03
CA GLU A 844 -18.71 -34.63 24.86
C GLU A 844 -17.32 -35.09 24.37
N ILE A 845 -17.15 -36.39 24.08
CA ILE A 845 -15.89 -36.93 23.54
C ILE A 845 -15.56 -36.32 22.19
N SER A 846 -16.54 -36.22 21.29
CA SER A 846 -16.35 -35.59 19.97
C SER A 846 -16.01 -34.11 20.08
N GLY A 847 -16.65 -33.38 21.00
CA GLY A 847 -16.33 -31.98 21.28
C GLY A 847 -14.90 -31.81 21.84
N ARG A 848 -14.48 -32.70 22.74
CA ARG A 848 -13.10 -32.74 23.24
C ARG A 848 -12.11 -33.02 22.12
N ALA A 849 -12.39 -34.00 21.26
CA ALA A 849 -11.54 -34.33 20.13
C ALA A 849 -11.35 -33.16 19.17
N ALA A 850 -12.42 -32.42 18.84
CA ALA A 850 -12.34 -31.21 18.03
C ALA A 850 -11.47 -30.12 18.67
N ALA A 851 -11.62 -29.93 19.99
CA ALA A 851 -10.79 -28.98 20.72
C ALA A 851 -9.31 -29.40 20.74
N GLU A 852 -9.02 -30.68 20.94
CA GLU A 852 -7.65 -31.23 20.87
C GLU A 852 -7.02 -31.03 19.49
N GLN A 853 -7.74 -31.34 18.40
CA GLN A 853 -7.24 -31.14 17.04
C GLN A 853 -6.89 -29.67 16.79
N SER A 854 -7.70 -28.73 17.28
CA SER A 854 -7.40 -27.30 17.11
C SER A 854 -6.11 -26.87 17.82
N LEU A 855 -5.76 -27.50 18.94
CA LEU A 855 -4.52 -27.23 19.66
C LEU A 855 -3.31 -27.88 18.95
N GLU A 856 -3.48 -29.10 18.44
CA GLU A 856 -2.47 -29.79 17.64
C GLU A 856 -2.13 -28.99 16.37
N GLU A 857 -3.14 -28.47 15.66
CA GLU A 857 -2.92 -27.62 14.49
C GLU A 857 -2.20 -26.31 14.85
N MET A 858 -2.46 -25.76 16.04
CA MET A 858 -1.76 -24.56 16.52
C MET A 858 -0.30 -24.87 16.85
N LEU A 859 -0.02 -26.02 17.47
CA LEU A 859 1.34 -26.48 17.74
C LEU A 859 2.10 -26.77 16.44
N ASP A 860 1.49 -27.44 15.47
CA ASP A 860 2.10 -27.74 14.17
C ASP A 860 2.44 -26.47 13.39
N LYS A 861 1.63 -25.41 13.51
CA LYS A 861 1.99 -24.10 12.94
C LYS A 861 3.25 -23.54 13.57
N VAL A 862 3.40 -23.64 14.90
CA VAL A 862 4.63 -23.23 15.59
C VAL A 862 5.82 -24.06 15.08
N LYS A 863 5.68 -25.39 15.00
CA LYS A 863 6.75 -26.28 14.49
C LYS A 863 7.23 -25.85 13.11
N ARG A 864 6.31 -25.63 12.15
CA ARG A 864 6.63 -25.23 10.77
C ARG A 864 7.34 -23.88 10.67
N VAL A 865 6.97 -22.90 11.49
CA VAL A 865 7.65 -21.59 11.50
C VAL A 865 9.13 -21.77 11.82
N TRP A 866 9.46 -22.64 12.77
CA TRP A 866 10.83 -22.84 13.24
C TRP A 866 11.67 -23.83 12.44
N GLU A 867 11.05 -24.60 11.54
CA GLU A 867 11.77 -25.49 10.60
C GLU A 867 12.59 -24.70 9.58
N ASP A 868 12.03 -23.60 9.06
CA ASP A 868 12.63 -22.80 7.98
C ASP A 868 13.26 -21.47 8.45
N LEU A 869 13.10 -21.11 9.74
CA LEU A 869 13.59 -19.83 10.26
C LEU A 869 15.11 -19.85 10.47
N GLU A 870 15.82 -19.00 9.73
CA GLU A 870 17.28 -18.93 9.74
C GLU A 870 17.83 -17.66 10.41
N LEU A 871 18.99 -17.78 11.06
CA LEU A 871 19.79 -16.65 11.53
C LEU A 871 20.60 -16.06 10.37
N VAL A 872 20.47 -14.77 10.14
CA VAL A 872 21.25 -14.06 9.11
C VAL A 872 22.66 -13.79 9.63
N LEU A 873 23.69 -14.23 8.90
CA LEU A 873 25.10 -13.96 9.22
C LEU A 873 25.75 -13.05 8.17
N ASN A 874 26.50 -12.06 8.67
CA ASN A 874 27.24 -11.09 7.86
C ASN A 874 28.75 -11.20 8.10
N PRO A 875 29.60 -11.06 7.06
CA PRO A 875 31.04 -10.99 7.24
C PRO A 875 31.47 -9.80 8.10
N TYR A 876 32.38 -10.02 9.05
CA TYR A 876 32.94 -8.97 9.91
C TYR A 876 34.22 -8.39 9.29
N LYS A 877 34.20 -7.09 8.95
CA LYS A 877 35.25 -6.39 8.17
C LYS A 877 35.43 -7.02 6.77
N ASP A 878 36.53 -6.72 6.07
CA ASP A 878 36.86 -7.34 4.77
C ASP A 878 37.31 -8.82 4.87
N SER A 879 37.09 -9.48 6.03
CA SER A 879 37.55 -10.84 6.29
C SER A 879 36.47 -11.86 5.94
N LYS A 880 36.76 -12.77 5.00
CA LYS A 880 35.82 -13.81 4.54
C LYS A 880 35.59 -14.97 5.52
N GLU A 881 36.38 -15.05 6.58
CA GLU A 881 36.39 -16.19 7.51
C GLU A 881 35.76 -15.87 8.88
N VAL A 882 35.17 -14.69 9.03
CA VAL A 882 34.65 -14.19 10.31
C VAL A 882 33.24 -13.68 10.12
N PHE A 883 32.29 -14.25 10.84
CA PHE A 883 30.88 -13.90 10.71
C PHE A 883 30.36 -13.31 12.02
N ILE A 884 29.39 -12.41 11.90
CA ILE A 884 28.59 -11.85 13.00
C ILE A 884 27.11 -11.99 12.64
N LEU A 885 26.24 -12.09 13.65
CA LEU A 885 24.79 -12.04 13.44
C LEU A 885 24.41 -10.68 12.86
N GLY A 886 23.62 -10.73 11.79
CA GLY A 886 23.01 -9.59 11.12
C GLY A 886 21.73 -9.12 11.82
N SER A 887 20.68 -8.87 11.05
CA SER A 887 19.37 -8.59 11.65
C SER A 887 18.79 -9.87 12.25
N VAL A 888 18.26 -9.77 13.47
CA VAL A 888 17.56 -10.85 14.19
C VAL A 888 16.12 -10.46 14.53
N ASP A 889 15.62 -9.33 14.00
CA ASP A 889 14.30 -8.78 14.35
C ASP A 889 13.15 -9.75 13.99
N ASP A 890 13.24 -10.40 12.83
CA ASP A 890 12.27 -11.40 12.37
C ASP A 890 12.28 -12.64 13.29
N VAL A 891 13.45 -13.04 13.77
CA VAL A 891 13.61 -14.18 14.69
C VAL A 891 13.03 -13.87 16.06
N ILE A 892 13.22 -12.65 16.56
CA ILE A 892 12.64 -12.18 17.83
C ILE A 892 11.11 -12.13 17.72
N THR A 893 10.58 -11.60 16.63
CA THR A 893 9.12 -11.50 16.41
C THR A 893 8.49 -12.90 16.34
N ALA A 894 9.09 -13.81 15.56
CA ALA A 894 8.63 -15.20 15.48
C ALA A 894 8.67 -15.92 16.85
N LEU A 895 9.66 -15.60 17.68
CA LEU A 895 9.79 -16.11 19.04
C LEU A 895 8.70 -15.61 19.99
N GLU A 896 8.42 -14.32 19.99
CA GLU A 896 7.36 -13.74 20.80
C GLU A 896 5.98 -14.34 20.43
N ASP A 897 5.67 -14.42 19.14
CA ASP A 897 4.43 -15.01 18.64
C ASP A 897 4.30 -16.50 19.00
N SER A 898 5.40 -17.25 18.86
CA SER A 898 5.43 -18.68 19.20
C SER A 898 5.24 -18.92 20.69
N LEU A 899 5.84 -18.09 21.56
CA LEU A 899 5.66 -18.18 23.01
C LEU A 899 4.22 -17.88 23.43
N VAL A 900 3.54 -16.93 22.79
CA VAL A 900 2.11 -16.64 23.03
C VAL A 900 1.24 -17.83 22.62
N ASN A 901 1.50 -18.42 21.45
CA ASN A 901 0.77 -19.60 20.98
C ASN A 901 0.96 -20.80 21.92
N ILE A 902 2.21 -21.09 22.31
CA ILE A 902 2.52 -22.18 23.26
C ILE A 902 1.88 -21.95 24.63
N SER A 903 1.87 -20.70 25.13
CA SER A 903 1.19 -20.34 26.38
C SER A 903 -0.32 -20.55 26.29
N THR A 904 -0.92 -20.21 25.14
CA THR A 904 -2.35 -20.43 24.87
C THR A 904 -2.69 -21.91 24.83
N ILE A 905 -1.85 -22.73 24.17
CA ILE A 905 -2.01 -24.18 24.11
C ILE A 905 -1.88 -24.79 25.51
N SER A 906 -0.84 -24.42 26.27
CA SER A 906 -0.59 -24.90 27.63
C SER A 906 -1.71 -24.53 28.62
N GLY A 907 -2.32 -23.35 28.46
CA GLY A 907 -3.45 -22.89 29.26
C GLY A 907 -4.77 -23.59 28.98
N SER A 908 -4.87 -24.38 27.90
CA SER A 908 -6.09 -25.08 27.54
C SER A 908 -6.31 -26.35 28.38
N ARG A 909 -7.56 -26.59 28.79
CA ARG A 909 -7.95 -27.81 29.51
C ARG A 909 -7.79 -29.09 28.67
N PHE A 910 -7.73 -28.95 27.34
CA PHE A 910 -7.66 -30.06 26.39
C PHE A 910 -6.23 -30.38 25.94
N VAL A 911 -5.22 -29.79 26.57
CA VAL A 911 -3.81 -29.99 26.19
C VAL A 911 -3.26 -31.38 26.54
N GLY A 912 -3.97 -32.16 27.36
CA GLY A 912 -3.51 -33.42 27.95
C GLY A 912 -2.68 -34.31 27.01
N PRO A 913 -3.19 -34.69 25.83
CA PRO A 913 -2.49 -35.62 24.93
C PRO A 913 -1.19 -35.10 24.31
N ILE A 914 -1.05 -33.79 24.15
CA ILE A 914 0.14 -33.14 23.56
C ILE A 914 0.98 -32.39 24.60
N ARG A 915 0.63 -32.53 25.87
CA ARG A 915 1.23 -31.75 26.95
C ARG A 915 2.75 -31.87 26.99
N ASP A 916 3.27 -33.09 26.88
CA ASP A 916 4.71 -33.34 26.93
C ASP A 916 5.44 -32.65 25.76
N GLU A 917 4.87 -32.71 24.55
CA GLU A 917 5.41 -31.99 23.39
C GLU A 917 5.36 -30.47 23.56
N VAL A 918 4.25 -29.93 24.08
CA VAL A 918 4.10 -28.49 24.30
C VAL A 918 5.08 -28.00 25.36
N GLU A 919 5.26 -28.74 26.46
CA GLU A 919 6.24 -28.43 27.51
C GLU A 919 7.68 -28.50 26.97
N GLU A 920 7.99 -29.46 26.10
CA GLU A 920 9.29 -29.55 25.41
C GLU A 920 9.54 -28.34 24.50
N TRP A 921 8.58 -27.98 23.66
CA TRP A 921 8.67 -26.80 22.79
C TRP A 921 8.77 -25.50 23.59
N GLN A 922 7.99 -25.37 24.67
CA GLN A 922 8.07 -24.23 25.57
C GLN A 922 9.48 -24.11 26.16
N LYS A 923 10.04 -25.23 26.64
CA LYS A 923 11.40 -25.28 27.18
C LYS A 923 12.44 -24.91 26.13
N ASN A 924 12.32 -25.43 24.91
CA ASN A 924 13.26 -25.14 23.82
C ASN A 924 13.20 -23.67 23.37
N LEU A 925 12.01 -23.08 23.26
CA LEU A 925 11.84 -21.67 22.91
C LEU A 925 12.36 -20.73 24.01
N MET A 926 12.10 -21.04 25.28
CA MET A 926 12.68 -20.29 26.40
C MET A 926 14.21 -20.41 26.46
N LEU A 927 14.74 -21.62 26.24
CA LEU A 927 16.19 -21.85 26.15
C LEU A 927 16.80 -21.05 25.00
N PHE A 928 16.15 -21.04 23.83
CA PHE A 928 16.58 -20.26 22.67
C PHE A 928 16.56 -18.76 22.98
N GLN A 929 15.51 -18.25 23.64
CA GLN A 929 15.41 -16.86 24.06
C GLN A 929 16.61 -16.44 24.93
N GLU A 930 16.86 -17.20 26.01
CA GLU A 930 18.02 -16.94 26.89
C GLU A 930 19.34 -17.01 26.12
N THR A 931 19.47 -17.97 25.20
CA THR A 931 20.71 -18.16 24.43
C THR A 931 20.93 -17.01 23.46
N LEU A 932 19.88 -16.54 22.78
CA LEU A 932 19.96 -15.43 21.83
C LEU A 932 20.35 -14.12 22.54
N ASP A 933 19.77 -13.85 23.71
CA ASP A 933 20.12 -12.66 24.51
C ASP A 933 21.60 -12.66 24.92
N GLU A 934 22.09 -13.78 25.44
CA GLU A 934 23.51 -13.95 25.81
C GLU A 934 24.41 -13.88 24.57
N TRP A 935 24.01 -14.47 23.45
CA TRP A 935 24.74 -14.44 22.19
C TRP A 935 24.91 -12.99 21.66
N LEU A 936 23.83 -12.21 21.66
CA LEU A 936 23.88 -10.80 21.25
C LEU A 936 24.74 -9.95 22.19
N ALA A 937 24.75 -10.26 23.49
CA ALA A 937 25.65 -9.64 24.45
C ALA A 937 27.12 -10.00 24.17
N VAL A 938 27.44 -11.27 23.90
CA VAL A 938 28.79 -11.71 23.52
C VAL A 938 29.25 -10.98 22.26
N GLN A 939 28.42 -10.91 21.22
CA GLN A 939 28.75 -10.22 19.97
C GLN A 939 29.13 -8.76 20.21
N ARG A 940 28.31 -8.04 20.99
CA ARG A 940 28.52 -6.62 21.29
C ARG A 940 29.84 -6.39 22.03
N ASN A 941 30.09 -7.17 23.08
CA ASN A 941 31.29 -7.07 23.90
C ASN A 941 32.54 -7.52 23.14
N TRP A 942 32.44 -8.60 22.37
CA TRP A 942 33.52 -9.12 21.53
C TRP A 942 33.92 -8.12 20.45
N VAL A 943 32.97 -7.50 19.73
CA VAL A 943 33.28 -6.48 18.70
C VAL A 943 34.02 -5.29 19.31
N TYR A 944 33.63 -4.84 20.50
CA TYR A 944 34.32 -3.76 21.20
C TYR A 944 35.75 -4.15 21.58
N LEU A 945 35.93 -5.32 22.22
CA LEU A 945 37.23 -5.78 22.72
C LEU A 945 38.18 -6.22 21.60
N GLU A 946 37.69 -6.77 20.48
CA GLU A 946 38.52 -7.15 19.32
C GLU A 946 39.27 -5.94 18.76
N SER A 947 38.58 -4.79 18.67
CA SER A 947 39.18 -3.55 18.16
C SER A 947 40.31 -3.03 19.05
N ILE A 948 40.28 -3.38 20.35
CA ILE A 948 41.25 -2.94 21.36
C ILE A 948 42.43 -3.92 21.46
N PHE A 949 42.15 -5.22 21.57
CA PHE A 949 43.17 -6.25 21.75
C PHE A 949 43.90 -6.65 20.46
N SER A 950 43.38 -6.25 19.29
CA SER A 950 44.13 -6.30 18.02
C SER A 950 45.37 -5.38 18.03
N ALA A 951 45.41 -4.35 18.88
CA ALA A 951 46.58 -3.49 19.05
C ALA A 951 47.69 -4.18 19.86
N GLY A 952 48.83 -4.45 19.19
CA GLY A 952 49.93 -5.24 19.76
C GLY A 952 50.62 -4.67 21.01
N ASP A 953 50.45 -3.38 21.32
CA ASP A 953 51.00 -2.76 22.54
C ASP A 953 50.11 -3.00 23.77
N ILE A 954 48.78 -3.03 23.62
CA ILE A 954 47.84 -3.35 24.72
C ILE A 954 47.97 -4.82 25.13
N LYS A 955 48.11 -5.72 24.15
CA LYS A 955 48.38 -7.16 24.37
C LYS A 955 49.61 -7.43 25.25
N LYS A 956 50.60 -6.55 25.24
CA LYS A 956 51.82 -6.67 26.08
C LYS A 956 51.63 -6.15 27.50
N GLN A 957 50.75 -5.17 27.69
CA GLN A 957 50.48 -4.56 28.99
C GLN A 957 49.50 -5.41 29.82
N LEU A 958 48.56 -6.08 29.15
CA LEU A 958 47.55 -6.96 29.75
C LEU A 958 47.65 -8.38 29.15
N PRO A 959 48.73 -9.13 29.44
CA PRO A 959 48.99 -10.42 28.80
C PRO A 959 48.03 -11.52 29.27
N ILE A 960 47.54 -11.44 30.53
CA ILE A 960 46.62 -12.43 31.10
C ILE A 960 45.24 -12.25 30.47
N GLU A 961 44.74 -11.02 30.44
CA GLU A 961 43.46 -10.66 29.86
C GLU A 961 43.45 -10.88 28.35
N SER A 962 44.57 -10.57 27.67
CA SER A 962 44.70 -10.84 26.24
C SER A 962 44.72 -12.33 25.91
N ALA A 963 45.30 -13.18 26.77
CA ALA A 963 45.26 -14.63 26.57
C ALA A 963 43.82 -15.15 26.68
N LYS A 964 43.09 -14.73 27.74
CA LYS A 964 41.67 -15.04 27.92
C LYS A 964 40.81 -14.59 26.74
N PHE A 965 41.02 -13.36 26.25
CA PHE A 965 40.28 -12.84 25.09
C PHE A 965 40.55 -13.66 23.81
N MET A 966 41.79 -14.09 23.57
CA MET A 966 42.12 -14.87 22.37
C MET A 966 41.51 -16.28 22.41
N GLU A 967 41.37 -16.86 23.60
CA GLU A 967 40.65 -18.13 23.77
C GLU A 967 39.18 -17.96 23.40
N ILE A 968 38.51 -16.91 23.90
CA ILE A 968 37.11 -16.61 23.53
C ILE A 968 36.98 -16.29 22.04
N ASP A 969 37.91 -15.51 21.48
CA ASP A 969 37.92 -15.16 20.05
C ASP A 969 37.99 -16.40 19.15
N GLN A 970 38.79 -17.40 19.52
CA GLN A 970 38.86 -18.65 18.79
C GLN A 970 37.56 -19.44 18.89
N HIS A 971 36.97 -19.54 20.08
CA HIS A 971 35.69 -20.22 20.25
C HIS A 971 34.57 -19.49 19.50
N TRP A 972 34.46 -18.17 19.64
CA TRP A 972 33.50 -17.33 18.92
C TRP A 972 33.56 -17.56 17.41
N ARG A 973 34.75 -17.53 16.80
CA ARG A 973 34.93 -17.79 15.36
C ARG A 973 34.45 -19.17 14.94
N ASN A 974 34.75 -20.20 15.74
CA ASN A 974 34.28 -21.56 15.46
C ASN A 974 32.76 -21.66 15.54
N ILE A 975 32.15 -21.05 16.57
CA ILE A 975 30.69 -21.03 16.75
C ILE A 975 30.02 -20.33 15.57
N MET A 976 30.49 -19.13 15.20
CA MET A 976 29.90 -18.36 14.11
C MET A 976 30.09 -19.03 12.75
N LYS A 977 31.18 -19.80 12.56
CA LYS A 977 31.38 -20.61 11.36
C LYS A 977 30.41 -21.79 11.32
N ASP A 978 30.28 -22.54 12.42
CA ASP A 978 29.32 -23.64 12.53
C ASP A 978 27.88 -23.16 12.29
N THR A 979 27.52 -21.98 12.81
CA THR A 979 26.21 -21.35 12.58
C THR A 979 26.01 -20.89 11.15
N ASN A 980 27.07 -20.49 10.44
CA ASN A 980 26.98 -20.17 9.02
C ASN A 980 26.79 -21.43 8.15
N ASP A 981 27.36 -22.57 8.56
CA ASP A 981 27.19 -23.84 7.87
C ASP A 981 25.79 -24.45 8.11
N TYR A 982 25.16 -24.15 9.26
CA TYR A 982 23.78 -24.53 9.58
C TYR A 982 23.04 -23.39 10.27
N SER A 983 22.27 -22.62 9.49
CA SER A 983 21.67 -21.34 9.89
C SER A 983 20.33 -21.45 10.60
N VAL A 984 19.68 -22.62 10.68
CA VAL A 984 18.37 -22.77 11.34
C VAL A 984 18.45 -22.31 12.80
N ALA A 985 17.64 -21.30 13.14
CA ALA A 985 17.77 -20.51 14.35
C ALA A 985 17.61 -21.38 15.61
N LEU A 986 16.52 -22.13 15.71
CA LEU A 986 16.21 -22.92 16.89
C LEU A 986 17.31 -23.93 17.19
N VAL A 987 17.79 -24.65 16.17
CA VAL A 987 18.84 -25.69 16.33
C VAL A 987 20.18 -25.06 16.71
N ALA A 988 20.54 -23.93 16.09
CA ALA A 988 21.78 -23.24 16.38
C ALA A 988 21.82 -22.72 17.83
N GLY A 989 20.70 -22.18 18.33
CA GLY A 989 20.60 -21.63 19.68
C GLY A 989 20.25 -22.64 20.78
N THR A 990 19.70 -23.82 20.47
CA THR A 990 19.38 -24.85 21.48
C THR A 990 20.43 -25.97 21.55
N LYS A 991 21.55 -25.85 20.85
CA LYS A 991 22.66 -26.80 20.92
C LYS A 991 23.14 -26.96 22.37
N GLU A 992 23.35 -28.20 22.80
CA GLU A 992 23.76 -28.49 24.19
C GLU A 992 25.01 -27.70 24.61
N GLY A 993 24.96 -27.10 25.80
CA GLY A 993 26.06 -26.32 26.37
C GLY A 993 26.25 -24.92 25.77
N ARG A 994 25.46 -24.52 24.76
CA ARG A 994 25.63 -23.23 24.07
C ARG A 994 25.34 -22.04 24.98
N LEU A 995 24.25 -22.11 25.73
CA LEU A 995 23.85 -21.06 26.67
C LEU A 995 24.92 -20.86 27.75
N GLU A 996 25.38 -21.96 28.35
CA GLU A 996 26.41 -21.93 29.39
C GLU A 996 27.73 -21.36 28.84
N GLN A 997 28.11 -21.74 27.61
CA GLN A 997 29.28 -21.17 26.94
C GLN A 997 29.16 -19.66 26.75
N PHE A 998 28.02 -19.15 26.26
CA PHE A 998 27.85 -17.71 26.08
C PHE A 998 27.79 -16.95 27.41
N LYS A 999 27.17 -17.51 28.46
CA LYS A 999 27.21 -16.95 29.81
C LYS A 999 28.64 -16.88 30.35
N GLU A 1000 29.43 -17.94 30.18
CA GLU A 1000 30.86 -17.97 30.57
C GLU A 1000 31.70 -16.97 29.77
N PHE A 1001 31.45 -16.85 28.46
CA PHE A 1001 32.10 -15.86 27.61
C PHE A 1001 31.76 -14.45 28.06
N ASN A 1002 30.49 -14.14 28.30
CA ASN A 1002 30.08 -12.83 28.80
C ASN A 1002 30.70 -12.51 30.16
N GLU A 1003 30.71 -13.45 31.11
CA GLU A 1003 31.36 -13.24 32.42
C GLU A 1003 32.87 -12.96 32.26
N THR A 1004 33.53 -13.69 31.37
CA THR A 1004 34.96 -13.51 31.11
C THR A 1004 35.24 -12.20 30.35
N LEU A 1005 34.42 -11.83 29.37
CA LEU A 1005 34.51 -10.56 28.64
C LEU A 1005 34.26 -9.38 29.58
N ASP A 1006 33.31 -9.49 30.52
CA ASP A 1006 33.06 -8.51 31.56
C ASP A 1006 34.24 -8.39 32.52
N GLN A 1007 34.87 -9.51 32.90
CA GLN A 1007 36.09 -9.49 33.72
C GLN A 1007 37.25 -8.83 32.98
N ILE A 1008 37.39 -9.09 31.68
CA ILE A 1008 38.39 -8.43 30.82
C ILE A 1008 38.11 -6.93 30.76
N GLN A 1009 36.85 -6.52 30.58
CA GLN A 1009 36.46 -5.12 30.53
C GLN A 1009 36.72 -4.41 31.86
N LYS A 1010 36.36 -5.00 33.00
CA LYS A 1010 36.67 -4.47 34.34
C LYS A 1010 38.18 -4.31 34.54
N SER A 1011 38.97 -5.30 34.14
CA SER A 1011 40.43 -5.27 34.23
C SER A 1011 41.02 -4.17 33.32
N LEU A 1012 40.46 -3.98 32.14
CA LEU A 1012 40.82 -2.89 31.23
C LEU A 1012 40.49 -1.52 31.84
N GLU A 1013 39.32 -1.37 32.44
CA GLU A 1013 38.90 -0.13 33.13
C GLU A 1013 39.79 0.18 34.33
N GLU A 1014 40.14 -0.83 35.15
CA GLU A 1014 41.08 -0.68 36.26
C GLU A 1014 42.47 -0.27 35.76
N TYR A 1015 42.93 -0.86 34.65
CA TYR A 1015 44.17 -0.47 34.00
C TYR A 1015 44.13 0.99 33.53
N LEU A 1016 43.08 1.41 32.83
CA LEU A 1016 42.87 2.79 32.40
C LEU A 1016 42.79 3.75 33.60
N HIS A 1017 42.13 3.34 34.68
CA HIS A 1017 42.03 4.12 35.90
C HIS A 1017 43.40 4.25 36.61
N SER A 1018 44.22 3.20 36.62
CA SER A 1018 45.60 3.25 37.09
C SER A 1018 46.44 4.24 36.26
N LYS A 1019 46.26 4.26 34.94
CA LYS A 1019 46.88 5.27 34.05
C LYS A 1019 46.39 6.69 34.35
N ARG A 1020 45.10 6.87 34.62
CA ARG A 1020 44.53 8.16 35.06
C ARG A 1020 45.07 8.62 36.41
N LYS A 1021 45.28 7.71 37.37
CA LYS A 1021 45.93 8.04 38.65
C LYS A 1021 47.39 8.45 38.47
N ALA A 1022 48.10 7.78 37.57
CA ALA A 1022 49.50 8.08 37.29
C ALA A 1022 49.66 9.45 36.61
N PHE A 1023 48.72 9.85 35.74
CA PHE A 1023 48.68 11.19 35.16
C PHE A 1023 47.24 11.77 35.22
N PRO A 1024 46.92 12.57 36.25
CA PRO A 1024 45.55 13.05 36.51
C PRO A 1024 44.89 13.82 35.36
N ARG A 1025 45.65 14.38 34.42
CA ARG A 1025 45.08 15.06 33.24
C ARG A 1025 44.40 14.08 32.27
N PHE A 1026 44.64 12.77 32.36
CA PHE A 1026 43.88 11.77 31.59
C PHE A 1026 42.42 11.61 32.04
N PHE A 1027 41.99 12.18 33.17
CA PHE A 1027 40.57 12.23 33.52
C PHE A 1027 39.74 13.09 32.54
N PHE A 1028 40.39 13.94 31.74
CA PHE A 1028 39.73 14.76 30.71
C PHE A 1028 39.58 14.05 29.34
N LEU A 1029 40.02 12.79 29.24
CA LEU A 1029 39.90 11.96 28.03
C LEU A 1029 38.87 10.85 28.24
N SER A 1030 38.12 10.52 27.18
CA SER A 1030 37.25 9.34 27.19
C SER A 1030 38.06 8.04 27.27
N ASN A 1031 37.40 6.90 27.57
CA ASN A 1031 38.08 5.61 27.59
C ASN A 1031 38.72 5.29 26.23
N ASP A 1032 37.98 5.51 25.13
CA ASP A 1032 38.46 5.23 23.77
C ASP A 1032 39.64 6.13 23.36
N GLU A 1033 39.61 7.42 23.72
CA GLU A 1033 40.72 8.34 23.46
C GLU A 1033 41.98 7.97 24.25
N LEU A 1034 41.80 7.52 25.49
CA LEU A 1034 42.91 7.04 26.31
C LEU A 1034 43.46 5.72 25.76
N LEU A 1035 42.59 4.84 25.26
CA LEU A 1035 43.00 3.59 24.59
C LEU A 1035 43.74 3.87 23.29
N GLU A 1036 43.34 4.85 22.49
CA GLU A 1036 44.03 5.26 21.25
C GLU A 1036 45.47 5.71 21.56
N ILE A 1037 45.66 6.51 22.61
CA ILE A 1037 46.98 6.95 23.08
C ILE A 1037 47.84 5.77 23.54
N LEU A 1038 47.25 4.84 24.29
CA LEU A 1038 47.96 3.69 24.86
C LEU A 1038 48.26 2.60 23.82
N ALA A 1039 47.39 2.43 22.82
CA ALA A 1039 47.55 1.50 21.71
C ALA A 1039 48.72 1.87 20.79
N GLN A 1040 49.08 3.15 20.75
CA GLN A 1040 50.19 3.67 19.94
C GLN A 1040 51.37 4.16 20.80
N ALA A 1041 51.61 3.54 21.96
CA ALA A 1041 52.63 3.98 22.93
C ALA A 1041 54.06 4.09 22.35
N ARG A 1042 54.38 3.37 21.27
CA ARG A 1042 55.67 3.46 20.56
C ARG A 1042 55.82 4.72 19.71
N ARG A 1043 54.71 5.29 19.23
CA ARG A 1043 54.69 6.53 18.45
C ARG A 1043 54.40 7.69 19.38
N VAL A 1044 55.46 8.36 19.84
CA VAL A 1044 55.33 9.53 20.74
C VAL A 1044 54.49 10.67 20.12
N GLN A 1045 54.40 10.71 18.78
CA GLN A 1045 53.55 11.65 18.04
C GLN A 1045 52.04 11.35 18.15
N ALA A 1046 51.64 10.12 18.48
CA ALA A 1046 50.23 9.73 18.57
C ALA A 1046 49.48 10.47 19.68
N VAL A 1047 50.20 11.02 20.67
CA VAL A 1047 49.61 11.79 21.78
C VAL A 1047 49.21 13.21 21.33
N GLN A 1048 49.80 13.74 20.25
CA GLN A 1048 49.64 15.14 19.82
C GLN A 1048 48.18 15.60 19.64
N PRO A 1049 47.26 14.81 19.04
CA PRO A 1049 45.85 15.21 18.87
C PRO A 1049 45.12 15.43 20.21
N HIS A 1050 45.53 14.71 21.25
CA HIS A 1050 44.87 14.68 22.55
C HIS A 1050 45.48 15.67 23.56
N LEU A 1051 46.65 16.26 23.26
CA LEU A 1051 47.34 17.20 24.16
C LEU A 1051 46.49 18.44 24.49
N ARG A 1052 45.70 18.93 23.53
CA ARG A 1052 44.78 20.08 23.72
C ARG A 1052 43.71 19.84 24.79
N LYS A 1053 43.33 18.57 25.02
CA LYS A 1053 42.36 18.19 26.04
C LYS A 1053 43.01 18.01 27.41
N CYS A 1054 44.29 17.60 27.43
CA CYS A 1054 45.06 17.42 28.66
C CYS A 1054 45.64 18.74 29.21
N PHE A 1055 45.86 19.75 28.37
CA PHE A 1055 46.53 21.01 28.70
C PHE A 1055 45.84 22.23 28.08
N ASP A 1056 45.68 23.30 28.87
CA ASP A 1056 44.88 24.50 28.54
C ASP A 1056 45.43 25.32 27.33
N ASN A 1057 46.72 25.21 27.01
CA ASN A 1057 47.30 25.88 25.84
C ASN A 1057 48.54 25.18 25.23
N LEU A 1058 48.72 23.87 25.46
CA LEU A 1058 49.77 23.08 24.83
C LEU A 1058 49.17 22.35 23.62
N VAL A 1059 49.56 22.77 22.42
CA VAL A 1059 49.01 22.21 21.18
C VAL A 1059 49.91 21.16 20.57
N LYS A 1060 51.23 21.40 20.55
CA LYS A 1060 52.21 20.42 20.06
C LYS A 1060 53.49 20.41 20.88
N LEU A 1061 54.13 19.24 20.96
CA LEU A 1061 55.51 19.10 21.41
C LEU A 1061 56.45 19.05 20.21
N ARG A 1062 57.61 19.70 20.31
CA ARG A 1062 58.67 19.65 19.30
C ARG A 1062 59.64 18.52 19.65
N PHE A 1063 59.95 17.66 18.69
CA PHE A 1063 60.87 16.53 18.82
C PHE A 1063 62.19 16.79 18.08
N SER A 1064 63.30 16.30 18.63
CA SER A 1064 64.66 16.37 18.09
C SER A 1064 64.83 15.25 17.07
N GLY A 1065 65.00 15.61 15.81
CA GLY A 1065 64.97 14.70 14.66
C GLY A 1065 63.83 15.13 13.74
N GLY A 1066 64.10 16.17 12.94
CA GLY A 1066 63.24 16.51 11.81
C GLY A 1066 63.37 15.45 10.71
N GLU A 1067 62.39 15.40 9.82
CA GLU A 1067 62.36 14.52 8.63
C GLU A 1067 63.51 14.78 7.62
N ASP A 1068 64.39 15.76 7.87
CA ASP A 1068 65.38 16.29 6.92
C ASP A 1068 66.83 15.77 7.04
N ASP A 1069 67.15 14.87 7.99
CA ASP A 1069 68.55 14.40 8.16
C ASP A 1069 68.74 12.93 7.69
N LYS A 1070 68.74 12.75 6.37
CA LYS A 1070 69.19 11.51 5.71
C LYS A 1070 70.64 11.66 5.23
N SER A 1071 71.60 11.74 6.14
CA SER A 1071 72.98 11.39 5.79
C SER A 1071 73.78 10.83 6.98
N GLY A 1072 74.03 9.52 6.92
CA GLY A 1072 75.27 8.90 7.41
C GLY A 1072 75.40 8.59 8.91
N GLY A 1073 75.53 7.29 9.21
CA GLY A 1073 76.30 6.82 10.38
C GLY A 1073 75.48 6.10 11.44
N GLY A 1074 75.66 4.79 11.53
CA GLY A 1074 74.94 3.92 12.47
C GLY A 1074 75.15 4.26 13.94
N GLY A 1075 74.12 3.97 14.74
CA GLY A 1075 74.18 4.05 16.19
C GLY A 1075 72.88 4.50 16.85
N SER A 1076 71.90 3.58 16.93
CA SER A 1076 70.92 3.45 18.02
C SER A 1076 70.43 4.73 18.74
N SER A 1077 69.40 5.40 18.22
CA SER A 1077 68.15 5.75 18.92
C SER A 1077 67.39 6.80 18.11
N GLY A 1078 66.21 6.45 17.61
CA GLY A 1078 65.33 7.38 16.91
C GLY A 1078 65.04 8.62 17.77
N GLY A 1079 64.92 9.77 17.11
CA GLY A 1079 64.67 11.07 17.71
C GLY A 1079 63.37 11.12 18.52
N SER A 1080 63.43 10.67 19.77
CA SER A 1080 62.33 10.71 20.76
C SER A 1080 62.55 11.81 21.80
N ASP A 1081 63.45 12.74 21.53
CA ASP A 1081 63.83 13.77 22.49
C ASP A 1081 62.94 15.01 22.26
N ILE A 1082 62.12 15.38 23.23
CA ILE A 1082 61.27 16.57 23.21
C ILE A 1082 62.13 17.79 23.54
N VAL A 1083 62.21 18.74 22.61
CA VAL A 1083 63.08 19.93 22.71
C VAL A 1083 62.32 21.22 22.98
N GLY A 1084 61.00 21.24 22.87
CA GLY A 1084 60.21 22.44 23.11
C GLY A 1084 58.72 22.21 23.06
N MET A 1085 57.97 23.21 23.49
CA MET A 1085 56.50 23.22 23.49
C MET A 1085 55.95 24.32 22.60
N ILE A 1086 54.83 24.03 21.93
CA ILE A 1086 54.16 24.94 20.98
C ILE A 1086 52.75 25.22 21.45
N SER A 1087 52.43 26.51 21.60
CA SER A 1087 51.11 26.98 22.04
C SER A 1087 50.07 26.98 20.91
N SER A 1088 48.80 27.24 21.23
CA SER A 1088 47.75 27.40 20.21
C SER A 1088 47.94 28.62 19.32
N GLU A 1089 48.70 29.62 19.80
CA GLU A 1089 49.05 30.82 19.05
C GLU A 1089 50.31 30.64 18.18
N GLY A 1090 50.92 29.46 18.19
CA GLY A 1090 52.15 29.14 17.46
C GLY A 1090 53.42 29.59 18.17
N GLU A 1091 53.32 30.10 19.40
CA GLU A 1091 54.48 30.46 20.22
C GLU A 1091 55.24 29.20 20.59
N GLU A 1092 56.54 29.24 20.37
CA GLU A 1092 57.42 28.16 20.77
C GLU A 1092 58.27 28.59 21.95
N ILE A 1093 58.28 27.73 22.97
CA ILE A 1093 59.21 27.84 24.09
C ILE A 1093 60.10 26.60 24.07
N PRO A 1094 61.42 26.75 23.83
CA PRO A 1094 62.36 25.65 23.93
C PRO A 1094 62.47 25.20 25.38
N PHE A 1095 62.61 23.90 25.60
CA PHE A 1095 62.85 23.39 26.94
C PHE A 1095 64.28 23.68 27.37
N PHE A 1096 64.45 24.01 28.65
CA PHE A 1096 65.77 24.26 29.25
C PHE A 1096 66.74 23.07 29.06
N LYS A 1097 66.20 21.86 28.97
CA LYS A 1097 66.93 20.63 28.64
C LYS A 1097 66.04 19.74 27.77
N ALA A 1098 66.62 19.12 26.75
CA ALA A 1098 65.92 18.14 25.91
C ALA A 1098 65.47 16.93 26.76
N LEU A 1099 64.19 16.60 26.68
CA LEU A 1099 63.55 15.54 27.45
C LEU A 1099 63.45 14.27 26.62
N LYS A 1100 63.96 13.14 27.10
CA LYS A 1100 63.88 11.88 26.36
C LYS A 1100 62.53 11.21 26.61
N ALA A 1101 61.62 11.20 25.64
CA ALA A 1101 60.34 10.51 25.75
C ALA A 1101 60.52 9.00 25.56
N ARG A 1102 60.98 8.31 26.62
CA ARG A 1102 61.21 6.87 26.64
C ARG A 1102 60.37 6.21 27.73
N GLY A 1103 59.79 5.05 27.40
CA GLY A 1103 58.96 4.28 28.33
C GLY A 1103 57.51 4.76 28.33
N ASN A 1104 56.80 4.52 29.44
CA ASN A 1104 55.36 4.71 29.49
C ASN A 1104 54.93 6.17 29.29
N VAL A 1105 53.82 6.37 28.58
CA VAL A 1105 53.28 7.67 28.19
C VAL A 1105 53.02 8.59 29.38
N GLU A 1106 52.46 8.05 30.47
CA GLU A 1106 52.18 8.83 31.68
C GLU A 1106 53.44 9.43 32.32
N LYS A 1107 54.60 8.76 32.23
CA LYS A 1107 55.83 9.18 32.90
C LYS A 1107 56.47 10.36 32.19
N TRP A 1108 56.65 10.25 30.88
CA TRP A 1108 57.28 11.36 30.14
C TRP A 1108 56.31 12.54 29.97
N LEU A 1109 54.98 12.36 30.00
CA LEU A 1109 54.04 13.48 30.04
C LEU A 1109 54.07 14.26 31.35
N LEU A 1110 54.29 13.60 32.49
CA LEU A 1110 54.57 14.28 33.76
C LEU A 1110 55.88 15.07 33.70
N GLU A 1111 56.93 14.47 33.12
CA GLU A 1111 58.21 15.16 32.94
C GLU A 1111 58.07 16.37 32.00
N VAL A 1112 57.24 16.29 30.95
CA VAL A 1112 56.87 17.43 30.09
C VAL A 1112 56.23 18.55 30.91
N GLU A 1113 55.29 18.23 31.82
CA GLU A 1113 54.66 19.22 32.69
C GLU A 1113 55.68 19.92 33.60
N GLU A 1114 56.60 19.15 34.19
CA GLU A 1114 57.66 19.72 35.01
C GLU A 1114 58.63 20.61 34.20
N HIS A 1115 59.03 20.17 33.01
CA HIS A 1115 59.91 20.91 32.12
C HIS A 1115 59.23 22.17 31.56
N MET A 1116 57.92 22.14 31.33
CA MET A 1116 57.14 23.32 30.97
C MET A 1116 57.25 24.40 32.06
N ILE A 1117 57.03 24.03 33.34
CA ILE A 1117 57.13 24.98 34.46
C ILE A 1117 58.56 25.50 34.61
N LYS A 1118 59.57 24.61 34.58
CA LYS A 1118 60.99 24.99 34.71
C LYS A 1118 61.45 25.91 33.57
N SER A 1119 61.01 25.63 32.34
CA SER A 1119 61.38 26.43 31.17
C SER A 1119 60.71 27.80 31.22
N MET A 1120 59.45 27.89 31.66
CA MET A 1120 58.80 29.18 31.91
C MET A 1120 59.50 29.98 33.01
N HIS A 1121 59.88 29.35 34.12
CA HIS A 1121 60.67 30.02 35.17
C HIS A 1121 62.03 30.49 34.66
N ALA A 1122 62.70 29.71 33.81
CA ALA A 1122 63.98 30.09 33.22
C ALA A 1122 63.82 31.29 32.27
N VAL A 1123 62.79 31.30 31.41
CA VAL A 1123 62.49 32.45 30.53
C VAL A 1123 62.12 33.68 31.35
N MET A 1124 61.32 33.54 32.42
CA MET A 1124 60.99 34.66 33.31
C MET A 1124 62.22 35.21 34.03
N LYS A 1125 63.13 34.34 34.49
CA LYS A 1125 64.37 34.74 35.14
C LYS A 1125 65.32 35.43 34.16
N LYS A 1126 65.45 34.89 32.95
CA LYS A 1126 66.21 35.51 31.86
C LYS A 1126 65.64 36.89 31.51
N GLY A 1127 64.32 36.98 31.34
CA GLY A 1127 63.64 38.26 31.15
C GLY A 1127 63.90 39.24 32.30
N PHE A 1128 63.88 38.80 33.56
CA PHE A 1128 64.20 39.69 34.68
C PHE A 1128 65.66 40.22 34.64
N ILE A 1129 66.62 39.39 34.23
CA ILE A 1129 68.05 39.75 34.11
C ILE A 1129 68.29 40.65 32.91
N ASP A 1130 67.67 40.35 31.76
CA ASP A 1130 67.82 41.09 30.52
C ASP A 1130 67.12 42.46 30.59
N TYR A 1131 66.15 42.64 31.51
CA TYR A 1131 65.37 43.87 31.67
C TYR A 1131 66.21 45.15 31.88
N PRO A 1132 67.20 45.16 32.80
CA PRO A 1132 68.09 46.30 32.97
C PRO A 1132 69.19 46.42 31.90
N GLU A 1133 69.56 45.33 31.22
CA GLU A 1133 70.74 45.29 30.33
C GLU A 1133 70.41 45.53 28.86
N GLN A 1134 69.19 45.19 28.41
CA GLN A 1134 68.80 45.29 27.01
C GLN A 1134 67.96 46.55 26.71
N PRO A 1135 68.06 47.10 25.48
CA PRO A 1135 67.18 48.18 25.04
C PRO A 1135 65.71 47.76 25.16
N ARG A 1136 64.86 48.63 25.72
CA ARG A 1136 63.44 48.36 26.03
C ARG A 1136 62.56 47.86 24.86
N LYS A 1137 63.01 48.00 23.61
CA LYS A 1137 62.30 47.46 22.44
C LYS A 1137 62.71 46.02 22.10
N GLU A 1138 63.93 45.62 22.46
CA GLU A 1138 64.50 44.29 22.20
C GLU A 1138 64.22 43.33 23.38
N TRP A 1139 64.14 43.87 24.59
CA TRP A 1139 63.58 43.22 25.77
C TRP A 1139 62.05 43.22 25.77
#